data_AF-A0ABD0S5I8-F1
#
_entry.id   AF-A0ABD0S5I8-F1
#
_cell.length_a   1.000
_cell.length_b   1.000
_cell.length_c   1.000
_cell.angle_alpha   90.00
_cell.angle_beta   90.00
_cell.angle_gamma   90.00
#
_symmetry.space_group_name_H-M   'P 1'
#
loop_
_entity.id
_entity.type
_entity.pdbx_description
1 polymer ?
#
loop_
_entity_poly.entity_id
_entity_poly.type
_entity_poly.pdbx_seq_one_letter_code
_entity_poly.pdbx_strand_id
1 'polypeptide(L)'
;MLLRVAALCLLEQGEAGYDQHVCTVSNEIKTESQENSPTTKITENALDNSETRTSCSDEDITDDDNAASSGDLEPEQEQKIDNGTALMLTPFVEKGLLEKGRKAAEVDPRLFLGVKFYTGYLTVDKTYDSNTFFWYFPVQGTPVHETPWILWLQGGPGVSSVAGVFDEIGPFKVNSEGNLAKNPHTWHQNHSLVFIENPIGSGYSFTNHKDGYARDMATYIKHLYSALGQFLTLFPELRSAPLFIAGESYAGMFVPSLAMEIHRRKDFSEEDINLKGLILGNVRTEPDMLAELIRPFYHFGLLVEEQMQLVQPLVDALREDIAANRSVGAKQKWTRLVKVLKALAHQGNEFNFLQDSLDLGDYERFLVKSEVKRALHVGDIKYTLVNYTVKDELAANFLSNPRSTIEALLNHYDVLALCGQLDLMMSCAVAAEHHRRWRWNRSDEFLNATRYPLMYEGKLAGYHKSGGRMTEVVVRGAGHLAPMDAPAPTSWLVAQWTRVQLLPKPPTIPLHVIREYVSFLVGLRSCSSITAAARRLPSTAAWSSRRGIEVSFSGATLALAAAMLVLFLLLWLLAEAGSLLLLWLGRKPTKNAIDNLNTTGSGEGTTDDDDAAASGDLEPELKQKVDNGTALMLSPFVENGLLEEGRKAAEVDPSLFLGVKFYTGYFTVDKTYDSNTFFWYFPVQGIPVNEAPWIIWLQGGPGVSVVLSVFDEIGPFKVNTEGNLESNPHTWLQNHSLVFIESPIGAGYSFTNHNNGFTRDIATYLKHLYSALGQFLTLFPELRKAPLFIAGQSYAGLTVQDLAMEIHRRKHLPGGDINLKGLILGNARTESDLLAEFVRPFYHFGLLVEEQMQLVQPLVDGLRGDIAANRSVGAKQKRNRLVTVMKALSHQKDEYNFLHDKDLGEYERFLLKSEVKRALHVGDIKITLVNYTVMDELAPSFLFNSRPMIETLLNHYDVLAMCGQLDLMMSCAVAAEHHRRWRWDRSAEFLNATRYPLLYEGRLAGYHKSGGRMTEVMVRGAGHLAPMDAPAPTRWLVAQWTRGLRLPQPPTTPLYVIREYVSGERDTLL
;
A
#
# COMPACT_ATOMS: atom_id res chain seq x y z
N MET A 1 -16.45 -16.25 -24.21
CA MET A 1 -16.76 -15.89 -22.81
C MET A 1 -17.56 -16.98 -22.10
N LEU A 2 -18.75 -17.40 -22.55
CA LEU A 2 -19.44 -18.60 -22.03
C LEU A 2 -18.55 -19.86 -22.03
N LEU A 3 -17.68 -20.02 -23.03
CA LEU A 3 -16.64 -21.06 -23.08
C LEU A 3 -15.49 -20.87 -22.07
N ARG A 4 -15.14 -19.62 -21.71
CA ARG A 4 -14.18 -19.33 -20.63
C ARG A 4 -14.81 -19.49 -19.25
N VAL A 5 -16.11 -19.22 -19.12
CA VAL A 5 -16.94 -19.50 -17.94
C VAL A 5 -17.13 -21.00 -17.77
N ALA A 6 -17.34 -21.76 -18.85
CA ALA A 6 -17.32 -23.21 -18.85
C ALA A 6 -15.92 -23.75 -18.50
N ALA A 7 -14.84 -23.13 -19.00
CA ALA A 7 -13.47 -23.50 -18.63
C ALA A 7 -13.13 -23.19 -17.16
N LEU A 8 -13.59 -22.06 -16.62
CA LEU A 8 -13.44 -21.70 -15.20
C LEU A 8 -14.30 -22.60 -14.28
N CYS A 9 -15.50 -22.98 -14.70
CA CYS A 9 -16.33 -23.97 -14.00
C CYS A 9 -15.81 -25.41 -14.16
N LEU A 10 -15.11 -25.74 -15.26
CA LEU A 10 -14.44 -27.02 -15.45
C LEU A 10 -13.11 -27.10 -14.69
N LEU A 11 -12.40 -25.97 -14.52
CA LEU A 11 -11.26 -25.86 -13.60
C LEU A 11 -11.71 -26.09 -12.15
N GLU A 12 -12.87 -25.56 -11.74
CA GLU A 12 -13.53 -25.86 -10.46
C GLU A 12 -13.93 -27.35 -10.29
N GLN A 13 -14.03 -28.14 -11.36
CA GLN A 13 -14.38 -29.58 -11.30
C GLN A 13 -13.22 -30.52 -11.67
N GLY A 14 -12.10 -29.99 -12.17
CA GLY A 14 -11.01 -30.75 -12.78
C GLY A 14 -9.67 -30.68 -12.05
N GLU A 15 -9.50 -29.82 -11.04
CA GLU A 15 -8.27 -29.79 -10.23
C GLU A 15 -8.22 -30.87 -9.12
N ALA A 16 -8.95 -31.96 -9.31
CA ALA A 16 -8.74 -33.21 -8.59
C ALA A 16 -7.84 -34.13 -9.45
N GLY A 17 -6.54 -33.82 -9.45
CA GLY A 17 -5.47 -34.71 -9.93
C GLY A 17 -4.83 -34.29 -11.25
N TYR A 18 -3.67 -33.63 -11.18
CA TYR A 18 -2.52 -33.92 -12.05
C TYR A 18 -1.24 -33.32 -11.48
N ASP A 19 -0.22 -34.18 -11.33
CA ASP A 19 1.17 -33.83 -11.06
C ASP A 19 1.78 -33.04 -12.23
N GLN A 20 2.53 -31.98 -11.93
CA GLN A 20 3.29 -31.22 -12.91
C GLN A 20 4.58 -31.97 -13.29
N HIS A 21 4.58 -32.58 -14.48
CA HIS A 21 5.82 -32.81 -15.23
C HIS A 21 6.16 -31.57 -16.06
N VAL A 22 7.27 -30.90 -15.70
CA VAL A 22 7.86 -29.81 -16.47
C VAL A 22 8.71 -30.41 -17.60
N CYS A 23 8.27 -30.24 -18.84
CA CYS A 23 9.13 -30.38 -20.02
C CYS A 23 9.60 -28.99 -20.45
N THR A 24 10.87 -28.67 -20.17
CA THR A 24 11.58 -27.53 -20.74
C THR A 24 11.87 -27.78 -22.22
N VAL A 25 11.29 -26.98 -23.11
CA VAL A 25 11.81 -26.80 -24.47
C VAL A 25 12.70 -25.55 -24.45
N SER A 26 14.01 -25.79 -24.45
CA SER A 26 15.05 -24.77 -24.64
C SER A 26 15.06 -24.30 -26.09
N ASN A 27 14.74 -23.02 -26.33
CA ASN A 27 15.15 -22.34 -27.55
C ASN A 27 16.50 -21.68 -27.30
N GLU A 28 17.57 -22.36 -27.74
CA GLU A 28 18.89 -21.76 -27.89
C GLU A 28 18.85 -20.69 -29.00
N ILE A 29 19.06 -19.42 -28.62
CA ILE A 29 19.59 -18.43 -29.55
C ILE A 29 21.07 -18.27 -29.22
N LYS A 30 21.92 -18.86 -30.04
CA LYS A 30 23.35 -18.60 -30.10
C LYS A 30 23.56 -17.15 -30.53
N THR A 31 24.25 -16.36 -29.72
CA THR A 31 25.02 -15.22 -30.20
C THR A 31 26.44 -15.34 -29.67
N GLU A 32 27.38 -15.38 -30.62
CA GLU A 32 28.81 -15.54 -30.42
C GLU A 32 29.39 -14.33 -29.70
N SER A 33 30.25 -14.62 -28.72
CA SER A 33 31.18 -13.65 -28.15
C SER A 33 32.48 -13.72 -28.96
N GLN A 34 32.97 -12.56 -29.40
CA GLN A 34 34.36 -12.38 -29.81
C GLN A 34 35.02 -11.33 -28.92
N GLU A 35 36.22 -11.70 -28.51
CA GLU A 35 37.17 -11.03 -27.64
C GLU A 35 37.58 -9.64 -28.14
N ASN A 36 37.89 -8.72 -27.21
CA ASN A 36 39.25 -8.19 -27.07
C ASN A 36 39.42 -7.28 -25.84
N SER A 37 40.38 -7.64 -25.01
CA SER A 37 41.12 -6.77 -24.07
C SER A 37 42.43 -6.31 -24.76
N PRO A 38 43.11 -5.22 -24.34
CA PRO A 38 44.10 -5.35 -23.26
C PRO A 38 44.24 -4.15 -22.30
N THR A 39 44.23 -4.46 -21.00
CA THR A 39 45.17 -4.08 -19.90
C THR A 39 46.03 -2.80 -19.94
N THR A 40 46.05 -2.06 -18.81
CA THR A 40 47.25 -1.63 -18.03
C THR A 40 46.79 -1.15 -16.62
N LYS A 41 46.97 -1.88 -15.49
CA LYS A 41 48.11 -2.09 -14.55
C LYS A 41 48.54 -0.88 -13.66
N ILE A 42 48.50 -1.14 -12.31
CA ILE A 42 49.48 -0.77 -11.24
C ILE A 42 49.30 0.67 -10.65
N THR A 43 49.25 1.00 -9.33
CA THR A 43 49.72 0.39 -8.06
C THR A 43 49.08 1.01 -6.80
N GLU A 44 49.21 0.28 -5.69
CA GLU A 44 48.96 0.58 -4.26
C GLU A 44 49.81 1.70 -3.61
N ASN A 45 49.31 2.25 -2.50
CA ASN A 45 49.96 2.50 -1.19
C ASN A 45 48.94 3.26 -0.29
N ALA A 46 48.43 2.76 0.85
CA ALA A 46 49.01 2.34 2.14
C ALA A 46 49.28 3.50 3.14
N LEU A 47 48.98 3.21 4.43
CA LEU A 47 49.12 3.95 5.70
C LEU A 47 47.81 4.65 6.16
N ASP A 48 47.03 4.10 7.11
CA ASP A 48 47.26 3.73 8.52
C ASP A 48 47.44 4.94 9.45
N ASN A 49 46.45 5.17 10.34
CA ASN A 49 46.66 5.41 11.77
C ASN A 49 45.35 5.60 12.56
N SER A 50 45.08 4.58 13.39
CA SER A 50 44.74 4.62 14.83
C SER A 50 43.58 5.48 15.37
N GLU A 51 42.67 4.74 16.00
CA GLU A 51 41.77 5.02 17.13
C GLU A 51 42.25 6.07 18.16
N THR A 52 41.31 6.82 18.76
CA THR A 52 41.01 6.73 20.21
C THR A 52 39.74 7.51 20.60
N ARG A 53 39.17 7.04 21.72
CA ARG A 53 37.82 7.21 22.28
C ARG A 53 37.72 8.36 23.30
N THR A 54 36.45 8.68 23.65
CA THR A 54 35.93 9.21 24.95
C THR A 54 36.26 10.67 25.32
N SER A 55 35.41 11.48 25.98
CA SER A 55 34.21 11.27 26.82
C SER A 55 33.44 12.58 27.02
N CYS A 56 32.15 12.47 27.37
CA CYS A 56 31.28 13.54 27.89
C CYS A 56 31.59 13.92 29.34
N SER A 57 31.23 15.15 29.74
CA SER A 57 30.56 15.47 31.03
C SER A 57 30.21 16.97 31.12
N ASP A 58 28.91 17.24 31.00
CA ASP A 58 28.01 17.92 31.94
C ASP A 58 28.45 19.06 32.87
N GLU A 59 27.49 19.98 32.99
CA GLU A 59 27.01 20.70 34.20
C GLU A 59 27.66 22.04 34.62
N ASP A 60 26.87 23.10 34.39
CA ASP A 60 26.10 23.84 35.42
C ASP A 60 26.39 25.33 35.70
N ILE A 61 25.28 26.08 35.76
CA ILE A 61 24.88 27.06 36.80
C ILE A 61 25.01 28.61 36.57
N THR A 62 23.81 29.21 36.46
CA THR A 62 23.21 30.43 37.05
C THR A 62 23.44 31.86 36.52
N ASP A 63 22.34 32.42 36.00
CA ASP A 63 21.52 33.57 36.45
C ASP A 63 22.12 34.89 37.02
N ASP A 64 21.58 35.97 36.45
CA ASP A 64 21.22 37.32 36.95
C ASP A 64 22.29 38.28 37.51
N ASP A 65 22.49 39.44 36.85
CA ASP A 65 21.80 40.69 37.25
C ASP A 65 22.18 41.93 36.38
N ASN A 66 21.23 42.85 36.28
CA ASN A 66 21.27 44.12 35.53
C ASN A 66 22.15 45.22 36.18
N ALA A 67 22.83 46.05 35.37
CA ALA A 67 22.59 47.51 35.25
C ALA A 67 23.78 48.32 34.66
N ALA A 68 23.52 48.90 33.49
CA ALA A 68 23.95 50.19 32.92
C ALA A 68 25.32 50.83 33.28
N SER A 69 26.15 51.06 32.25
CA SER A 69 26.91 52.31 32.06
C SER A 69 27.53 52.38 30.66
N SER A 70 27.03 53.33 29.87
CA SER A 70 27.58 53.99 28.67
C SER A 70 29.00 53.63 28.20
N GLY A 71 29.08 53.22 26.93
CA GLY A 71 30.28 53.28 26.10
C GLY A 71 29.87 53.09 24.65
N ASP A 72 29.83 54.18 23.88
CA ASP A 72 29.56 54.19 22.45
C ASP A 72 30.52 53.25 21.70
N LEU A 73 29.99 52.18 21.13
CA LEU A 73 30.64 51.42 20.07
C LEU A 73 29.77 51.56 18.82
N GLU A 74 30.34 52.20 17.80
CA GLU A 74 29.76 52.31 16.47
C GLU A 74 29.35 50.92 15.95
N PRO A 75 28.22 50.77 15.22
CA PRO A 75 27.90 49.52 14.58
C PRO A 75 28.93 49.25 13.49
N GLU A 76 29.58 48.08 13.53
CA GLU A 76 30.31 47.56 12.38
C GLU A 76 29.41 47.69 11.14
N GLN A 77 29.83 48.50 10.18
CA GLN A 77 29.16 48.63 8.90
C GLN A 77 29.25 47.27 8.20
N GLU A 78 28.19 46.46 8.31
CA GLU A 78 27.99 45.28 7.45
C GLU A 78 28.22 45.72 6.01
N GLN A 79 29.28 45.19 5.41
CA GLN A 79 29.67 45.50 4.05
C GLN A 79 28.51 45.10 3.12
N LYS A 80 27.75 46.09 2.63
CA LYS A 80 26.54 45.85 1.82
C LYS A 80 26.91 45.04 0.57
N ILE A 81 26.56 43.76 0.56
CA ILE A 81 26.87 42.85 -0.54
C ILE A 81 26.04 43.25 -1.76
N ASP A 82 26.68 43.51 -2.90
CA ASP A 82 25.99 43.86 -4.15
C ASP A 82 25.30 42.64 -4.76
N ASN A 83 23.97 42.54 -4.59
CA ASN A 83 23.15 41.50 -5.21
C ASN A 83 22.62 41.90 -6.60
N GLY A 84 23.10 43.02 -7.16
CA GLY A 84 22.60 43.59 -8.40
C GLY A 84 21.24 44.28 -8.25
N THR A 85 20.75 44.87 -9.33
CA THR A 85 19.41 45.47 -9.40
C THR A 85 18.40 44.48 -9.97
N ALA A 86 17.18 44.48 -9.43
CA ALA A 86 16.08 43.72 -10.01
C ALA A 86 15.83 44.12 -11.48
N LEU A 87 15.82 43.14 -12.39
CA LEU A 87 15.67 43.40 -13.82
C LEU A 87 14.20 43.59 -14.21
N MET A 88 13.82 44.84 -14.45
CA MET A 88 12.50 45.20 -14.97
C MET A 88 12.47 45.08 -16.50
N LEU A 89 11.66 44.17 -17.02
CA LEU A 89 11.57 43.87 -18.47
C LEU A 89 10.45 44.64 -19.18
N THR A 90 9.42 45.11 -18.47
CA THR A 90 8.32 45.92 -19.04
C THR A 90 8.81 47.14 -19.83
N PRO A 91 9.82 47.92 -19.39
CA PRO A 91 10.35 49.02 -20.19
C PRO A 91 10.94 48.60 -21.55
N PHE A 92 11.46 47.37 -21.67
CA PHE A 92 11.93 46.84 -22.97
C PHE A 92 10.76 46.49 -23.87
N VAL A 93 9.70 45.86 -23.31
CA VAL A 93 8.46 45.52 -24.02
C VAL A 93 7.80 46.77 -24.58
N GLU A 94 7.60 47.80 -23.75
CA GLU A 94 6.93 49.05 -24.14
C GLU A 94 7.69 49.84 -25.21
N LYS A 95 9.01 49.72 -25.23
CA LYS A 95 9.88 50.38 -26.22
C LYS A 95 10.15 49.53 -27.46
N GLY A 96 9.60 48.31 -27.54
CA GLY A 96 9.88 47.37 -28.64
C GLY A 96 11.33 46.88 -28.69
N LEU A 97 12.09 46.97 -27.58
CA LEU A 97 13.50 46.59 -27.48
C LEU A 97 13.65 45.09 -27.11
N LEU A 98 12.94 44.22 -27.82
CA LEU A 98 12.72 42.82 -27.43
C LEU A 98 14.02 42.01 -27.33
N GLU A 99 14.88 42.06 -28.36
CA GLU A 99 16.16 41.33 -28.35
C GLU A 99 17.10 41.78 -27.22
N LYS A 100 17.09 43.07 -26.87
CA LYS A 100 17.84 43.58 -25.71
C LYS A 100 17.25 43.06 -24.41
N GLY A 101 15.92 43.04 -24.29
CA GLY A 101 15.22 42.49 -23.13
C GLY A 101 15.51 41.00 -22.93
N ARG A 102 15.44 40.19 -23.99
CA ARG A 102 15.76 38.75 -23.96
C ARG A 102 17.20 38.48 -23.55
N LYS A 103 18.15 39.24 -24.12
CA LYS A 103 19.56 39.13 -23.75
C LYS A 103 19.82 39.54 -22.31
N ALA A 104 19.12 40.55 -21.80
CA ALA A 104 19.23 40.96 -20.39
C ALA A 104 18.64 39.90 -19.45
N ALA A 105 17.55 39.25 -19.85
CA ALA A 105 16.88 38.22 -19.06
C ALA A 105 17.66 36.89 -18.99
N GLU A 106 18.63 36.67 -19.88
CA GLU A 106 19.39 35.41 -19.94
C GLU A 106 20.23 35.23 -18.67
N VAL A 107 20.16 34.03 -18.07
CA VAL A 107 20.94 33.68 -16.88
C VAL A 107 22.17 32.87 -17.28
N ASP A 108 23.29 33.11 -16.60
CA ASP A 108 24.55 32.39 -16.87
C ASP A 108 24.39 30.88 -16.60
N PRO A 109 24.39 30.03 -17.63
CA PRO A 109 24.12 28.60 -17.47
C PRO A 109 25.24 27.87 -16.71
N ARG A 110 26.43 28.47 -16.55
CA ARG A 110 27.56 27.87 -15.81
C ARG A 110 27.26 27.70 -14.32
N LEU A 111 26.44 28.58 -13.76
CA LEU A 111 25.98 28.48 -12.36
C LEU A 111 24.85 27.47 -12.19
N PHE A 112 24.28 26.97 -13.29
CA PHE A 112 23.09 26.12 -13.30
C PHE A 112 23.27 24.88 -14.19
N LEU A 113 24.42 24.22 -14.05
CA LEU A 113 24.70 22.90 -14.64
C LEU A 113 24.55 22.85 -16.18
N GLY A 114 24.80 23.97 -16.84
CA GLY A 114 24.68 24.14 -18.29
C GLY A 114 23.25 24.33 -18.80
N VAL A 115 22.25 24.48 -17.91
CA VAL A 115 20.86 24.68 -18.30
C VAL A 115 20.64 26.15 -18.66
N LYS A 116 20.19 26.40 -19.89
CA LYS A 116 19.85 27.73 -20.38
C LYS A 116 18.42 28.11 -19.97
N PHE A 117 18.25 29.30 -19.41
CA PHE A 117 16.94 29.85 -19.03
C PHE A 117 16.97 31.38 -18.89
N TYR A 118 15.80 31.97 -18.70
CA TYR A 118 15.58 33.40 -18.62
C TYR A 118 14.77 33.78 -17.38
N THR A 119 15.10 34.90 -16.74
CA THR A 119 14.38 35.46 -15.58
C THR A 119 14.19 36.97 -15.70
N GLY A 120 13.24 37.50 -14.94
CA GLY A 120 13.08 38.93 -14.74
C GLY A 120 11.67 39.29 -14.29
N TYR A 121 11.42 40.59 -14.18
CA TYR A 121 10.17 41.13 -13.67
C TYR A 121 9.32 41.77 -14.77
N LEU A 122 8.01 41.55 -14.67
CA LEU A 122 6.99 42.17 -15.50
C LEU A 122 6.07 43.01 -14.60
N THR A 123 6.03 44.32 -14.83
CA THR A 123 5.14 45.25 -14.15
C THR A 123 3.71 45.05 -14.66
N VAL A 124 2.82 44.57 -13.80
CA VAL A 124 1.43 44.24 -14.13
C VAL A 124 0.44 45.32 -13.69
N ASP A 125 0.83 46.16 -12.73
CA ASP A 125 0.12 47.38 -12.35
C ASP A 125 1.12 48.48 -11.96
N LYS A 126 1.21 49.52 -12.77
CA LYS A 126 2.11 50.67 -12.55
C LYS A 126 1.65 51.55 -11.39
N THR A 127 0.36 51.53 -11.05
CA THR A 127 -0.22 52.37 -9.99
C THR A 127 0.36 52.03 -8.63
N TYR A 128 0.54 50.73 -8.40
CA TYR A 128 1.00 50.17 -7.13
C TYR A 128 2.39 49.57 -7.21
N ASP A 129 3.11 49.78 -8.32
CA ASP A 129 4.42 49.16 -8.57
C ASP A 129 4.38 47.64 -8.35
N SER A 130 3.35 47.00 -8.89
CA SER A 130 3.14 45.56 -8.79
C SER A 130 3.92 44.85 -9.88
N ASN A 131 4.92 44.06 -9.47
CA ASN A 131 5.89 43.40 -10.35
C ASN A 131 5.89 41.89 -10.14
N THR A 132 5.65 41.14 -11.21
CA THR A 132 5.62 39.67 -11.22
C THR A 132 6.94 39.11 -11.71
N PHE A 133 7.53 38.16 -10.98
CA PHE A 133 8.72 37.42 -11.41
C PHE A 133 8.34 36.21 -12.27
N PHE A 134 9.12 35.91 -13.30
CA PHE A 134 8.99 34.68 -14.08
C PHE A 134 10.32 33.94 -14.22
N TRP A 135 10.20 32.65 -14.52
CA TRP A 135 11.31 31.78 -14.86
C TRP A 135 10.97 30.95 -16.11
N TYR A 136 11.76 31.09 -17.19
CA TYR A 136 11.50 30.43 -18.46
C TYR A 136 12.64 29.52 -18.91
N PHE A 137 12.31 28.25 -19.10
CA PHE A 137 13.19 27.19 -19.57
C PHE A 137 12.75 26.75 -20.98
N PRO A 138 13.40 27.24 -22.06
CA PRO A 138 13.11 26.77 -23.42
C PRO A 138 13.50 25.31 -23.57
N VAL A 139 12.69 24.51 -24.27
CA VAL A 139 13.01 23.11 -24.59
C VAL A 139 14.34 23.02 -25.35
N GLN A 140 15.10 21.96 -25.10
CA GLN A 140 16.39 21.72 -25.75
C GLN A 140 16.27 20.70 -26.88
N GLY A 141 17.02 20.91 -27.97
CA GLY A 141 17.13 19.94 -29.06
C GLY A 141 15.94 19.88 -30.03
N THR A 142 14.84 20.62 -29.78
CA THR A 142 13.67 20.71 -30.67
C THR A 142 13.26 22.16 -30.93
N PRO A 143 12.55 22.45 -32.04
CA PRO A 143 12.02 23.79 -32.29
C PRO A 143 10.96 24.18 -31.25
N VAL A 144 11.15 25.33 -30.60
CA VAL A 144 10.23 25.85 -29.55
C VAL A 144 8.81 26.04 -30.09
N HIS A 145 8.66 26.60 -31.30
CA HIS A 145 7.37 26.93 -31.90
C HIS A 145 6.48 25.71 -32.24
N GLU A 146 7.06 24.50 -32.28
CA GLU A 146 6.36 23.23 -32.55
C GLU A 146 6.19 22.39 -31.28
N THR A 147 6.95 22.70 -30.22
CA THR A 147 6.98 21.87 -29.01
C THR A 147 5.98 22.38 -27.98
N PRO A 148 5.16 21.52 -27.37
CA PRO A 148 4.29 21.91 -26.27
C PRO A 148 5.04 22.62 -25.14
N TRP A 149 4.41 23.62 -24.54
CA TRP A 149 4.96 24.31 -23.38
C TRP A 149 3.94 24.39 -22.26
N ILE A 150 4.47 24.41 -21.03
CA ILE A 150 3.68 24.36 -19.82
C ILE A 150 3.90 25.65 -19.04
N LEU A 151 2.82 26.38 -18.80
CA LEU A 151 2.76 27.42 -17.79
C LEU A 151 2.41 26.77 -16.46
N TRP A 152 3.36 26.69 -15.53
CA TRP A 152 3.18 26.13 -14.19
C TRP A 152 2.86 27.21 -13.17
N LEU A 153 1.80 26.98 -12.40
CA LEU A 153 1.32 27.90 -11.37
C LEU A 153 1.09 27.14 -10.07
N GLN A 154 1.85 27.46 -9.04
CA GLN A 154 1.72 26.85 -7.71
C GLN A 154 0.52 27.44 -6.94
N GLY A 155 -0.04 26.67 -6.01
CA GLY A 155 -1.29 26.97 -5.29
C GLY A 155 -1.13 27.84 -4.03
N GLY A 156 -1.73 27.38 -2.93
CA GLY A 156 -1.77 28.09 -1.64
C GLY A 156 -3.14 28.66 -1.26
N PRO A 157 -3.51 29.89 -1.68
CA PRO A 157 -2.77 30.82 -2.54
C PRO A 157 -1.50 31.38 -1.86
N GLY A 158 -0.59 31.96 -2.64
CA GLY A 158 0.60 32.63 -2.11
C GLY A 158 1.83 31.74 -1.94
N VAL A 159 1.79 30.51 -2.47
CA VAL A 159 2.97 29.63 -2.52
C VAL A 159 3.75 29.93 -3.79
N SER A 160 5.07 29.99 -3.66
CA SER A 160 5.97 30.33 -4.75
C SER A 160 6.04 29.23 -5.82
N SER A 161 5.91 29.62 -7.09
CA SER A 161 6.06 28.73 -8.26
C SER A 161 7.50 28.25 -8.45
N VAL A 162 8.49 28.86 -7.77
CA VAL A 162 9.85 28.34 -7.67
C VAL A 162 9.92 26.97 -6.98
N ALA A 163 8.96 26.61 -6.13
CA ALA A 163 8.85 25.24 -5.63
C ALA A 163 8.76 24.22 -6.78
N GLY A 164 7.98 24.55 -7.82
CA GLY A 164 7.87 23.76 -9.03
C GLY A 164 9.19 23.59 -9.79
N VAL A 165 10.15 24.50 -9.61
CA VAL A 165 11.45 24.49 -10.30
C VAL A 165 12.42 23.50 -9.66
N PHE A 166 12.40 23.37 -8.34
CA PHE A 166 13.40 22.63 -7.57
C PHE A 166 12.89 21.34 -6.94
N ASP A 167 11.62 21.31 -6.53
CA ASP A 167 11.08 20.19 -5.74
C ASP A 167 10.16 19.29 -6.59
N GLU A 168 9.69 19.76 -7.75
CA GLU A 168 8.67 19.08 -8.54
C GLU A 168 9.12 18.83 -10.00
N ILE A 169 8.69 19.68 -10.94
CA ILE A 169 8.73 19.42 -12.38
C ILE A 169 9.93 20.05 -13.10
N GLY A 170 10.60 21.02 -12.46
CA GLY A 170 11.68 21.81 -13.05
C GLY A 170 13.00 21.04 -13.15
N PRO A 171 14.02 21.65 -13.79
CA PRO A 171 15.24 20.97 -14.19
C PRO A 171 16.22 20.72 -13.04
N PHE A 172 15.95 21.25 -11.85
CA PHE A 172 16.89 21.26 -10.74
C PHE A 172 16.35 20.51 -9.52
N LYS A 173 17.28 20.09 -8.65
CA LYS A 173 17.06 19.72 -7.26
C LYS A 173 18.15 20.35 -6.42
N VAL A 174 17.90 20.56 -5.13
CA VAL A 174 18.93 20.95 -4.17
C VAL A 174 19.05 19.85 -3.13
N ASN A 175 20.27 19.39 -2.86
CA ASN A 175 20.49 18.38 -1.82
C ASN A 175 20.51 19.02 -0.42
N SER A 176 20.56 18.19 0.62
CA SER A 176 20.58 18.64 2.03
C SER A 176 21.77 19.54 2.39
N GLU A 177 22.84 19.52 1.59
CA GLU A 177 24.03 20.37 1.74
C GLU A 177 23.88 21.73 1.04
N GLY A 178 22.77 21.97 0.33
CA GLY A 178 22.53 23.20 -0.44
C GLY A 178 23.22 23.22 -1.81
N ASN A 179 23.60 22.06 -2.33
CA ASN A 179 24.23 21.90 -3.65
C ASN A 179 23.18 21.61 -4.73
N LEU A 180 23.34 22.27 -5.88
CA LEU A 180 22.46 22.13 -7.04
C LEU A 180 22.74 20.83 -7.82
N ALA A 181 21.69 20.09 -8.15
CA ALA A 181 21.73 18.88 -8.97
C ALA A 181 20.67 18.95 -10.10
N LYS A 182 20.82 18.12 -11.14
CA LYS A 182 19.80 17.99 -12.20
C LYS A 182 18.65 17.09 -11.72
N ASN A 183 17.42 17.45 -12.07
CA ASN A 183 16.26 16.59 -11.90
C ASN A 183 16.15 15.60 -13.08
N PRO A 184 16.37 14.28 -12.89
CA PRO A 184 16.34 13.30 -13.97
C PRO A 184 14.93 13.06 -14.54
N HIS A 185 13.88 13.52 -13.85
CA HIS A 185 12.48 13.34 -14.26
C HIS A 185 11.78 14.67 -14.58
N THR A 186 12.55 15.74 -14.81
CA THR A 186 11.99 17.04 -15.17
C THR A 186 11.09 16.97 -16.41
N TRP A 187 10.01 17.75 -16.40
CA TRP A 187 9.14 17.90 -17.57
C TRP A 187 9.81 18.70 -18.69
N HIS A 188 10.89 19.43 -18.37
CA HIS A 188 11.71 20.22 -19.30
C HIS A 188 12.36 19.38 -20.41
N GLN A 189 12.48 18.07 -20.21
CA GLN A 189 12.95 17.13 -21.23
C GLN A 189 12.09 17.16 -22.50
N ASN A 190 10.80 17.42 -22.36
CA ASN A 190 9.83 17.27 -23.43
C ASN A 190 9.03 18.55 -23.74
N HIS A 191 9.22 19.59 -22.92
CA HIS A 191 8.44 20.82 -22.95
C HIS A 191 9.32 22.03 -22.67
N SER A 192 8.92 23.19 -23.19
CA SER A 192 9.37 24.43 -22.56
C SER A 192 8.56 24.66 -21.27
N LEU A 193 9.20 25.10 -20.19
CA LEU A 193 8.53 25.36 -18.92
C LEU A 193 8.57 26.86 -18.59
N VAL A 194 7.43 27.41 -18.18
CA VAL A 194 7.31 28.79 -17.70
C VAL A 194 6.71 28.74 -16.30
N PHE A 195 7.42 29.29 -15.32
CA PHE A 195 6.96 29.45 -13.95
C PHE A 195 6.68 30.93 -13.73
N ILE A 196 5.46 31.26 -13.30
CA ILE A 196 5.11 32.65 -12.95
C ILE A 196 4.79 32.70 -11.45
N GLU A 197 5.45 33.60 -10.74
CA GLU A 197 5.19 33.88 -9.32
C GLU A 197 3.90 34.69 -9.18
N ASN A 198 2.83 34.05 -8.69
CA ASN A 198 1.53 34.68 -8.55
C ASN A 198 0.81 34.29 -7.24
N PRO A 199 -0.11 35.13 -6.74
CA PRO A 199 -0.28 36.54 -7.10
C PRO A 199 0.91 37.39 -6.60
N ILE A 200 0.80 38.71 -6.77
CA ILE A 200 1.77 39.67 -6.21
C ILE A 200 1.96 39.41 -4.71
N GLY A 201 3.22 39.28 -4.27
CA GLY A 201 3.60 38.87 -2.92
C GLY A 201 4.16 37.46 -2.81
N SER A 202 3.89 36.57 -3.78
CA SER A 202 4.46 35.22 -3.80
C SER A 202 5.93 35.22 -4.22
N GLY A 203 6.78 34.45 -3.51
CA GLY A 203 8.17 34.22 -3.88
C GLY A 203 8.96 35.51 -4.02
N TYR A 204 9.32 35.84 -5.27
CA TYR A 204 10.03 37.07 -5.62
C TYR A 204 9.12 38.21 -6.12
N SER A 205 7.85 37.93 -6.44
CA SER A 205 6.89 38.94 -6.90
C SER A 205 6.54 39.92 -5.78
N PHE A 206 6.53 41.22 -6.07
CA PHE A 206 6.40 42.25 -5.03
C PHE A 206 5.56 43.44 -5.48
N THR A 207 5.14 44.21 -4.49
CA THR A 207 4.55 45.54 -4.63
C THR A 207 5.03 46.42 -3.49
N ASN A 208 5.19 47.71 -3.74
CA ASN A 208 5.52 48.69 -2.72
C ASN A 208 4.27 49.29 -2.05
N HIS A 209 3.07 48.78 -2.36
CA HIS A 209 1.81 49.31 -1.86
C HIS A 209 0.86 48.19 -1.41
N LYS A 210 0.20 48.39 -0.27
CA LYS A 210 -0.77 47.41 0.28
C LYS A 210 -1.95 47.13 -0.66
N ASP A 211 -2.30 48.08 -1.52
CA ASP A 211 -3.40 47.91 -2.49
C ASP A 211 -2.94 47.25 -3.80
N GLY A 212 -1.65 46.89 -3.91
CA GLY A 212 -1.14 46.07 -5.01
C GLY A 212 -1.43 44.57 -4.88
N TYR A 213 -1.82 44.10 -3.69
CA TYR A 213 -2.25 42.71 -3.47
C TYR A 213 -3.62 42.47 -4.09
N ALA A 214 -3.79 41.29 -4.72
CA ALA A 214 -5.08 40.89 -5.27
C ALA A 214 -6.05 40.52 -4.14
N ARG A 215 -7.23 41.15 -4.14
CA ARG A 215 -8.33 40.89 -3.19
C ARG A 215 -9.48 40.10 -3.78
N ASP A 216 -9.45 39.93 -5.10
CA ASP A 216 -10.45 39.19 -5.85
C ASP A 216 -9.82 38.48 -7.06
N MET A 217 -10.55 37.49 -7.58
CA MET A 217 -10.10 36.70 -8.72
C MET A 217 -9.98 37.50 -10.01
N ALA A 218 -10.75 38.57 -10.21
CA ALA A 218 -10.67 39.37 -11.43
C ALA A 218 -9.36 40.15 -11.50
N THR A 219 -8.97 40.81 -10.39
CA THR A 219 -7.69 41.49 -10.23
C THR A 219 -6.52 40.51 -10.35
N TYR A 220 -6.63 39.34 -9.71
CA TYR A 220 -5.64 38.27 -9.83
C TYR A 220 -5.39 37.91 -11.31
N ILE A 221 -6.45 37.58 -12.03
CA ILE A 221 -6.35 37.10 -13.43
C ILE A 221 -5.91 38.22 -14.36
N LYS A 222 -6.33 39.47 -14.11
CA LYS A 222 -5.82 40.64 -14.85
C LYS A 222 -4.30 40.76 -14.73
N HIS A 223 -3.74 40.63 -13.53
CA HIS A 223 -2.29 40.66 -13.32
C HIS A 223 -1.60 39.51 -14.06
N LEU A 224 -2.10 38.30 -13.90
CA LEU A 224 -1.51 37.10 -14.50
C LEU A 224 -1.56 37.15 -16.04
N TYR A 225 -2.69 37.58 -16.62
CA TYR A 225 -2.84 37.75 -18.07
C TYR A 225 -1.94 38.87 -18.60
N SER A 226 -1.79 39.98 -17.88
CA SER A 226 -0.85 41.05 -18.22
C SER A 226 0.61 40.55 -18.28
N ALA A 227 1.03 39.78 -17.27
CA ALA A 227 2.35 39.16 -17.26
C ALA A 227 2.53 38.20 -18.44
N LEU A 228 1.55 37.33 -18.70
CA LEU A 228 1.58 36.39 -19.83
C LEU A 228 1.69 37.11 -21.18
N GLY A 229 0.93 38.18 -21.40
CA GLY A 229 0.96 38.96 -22.63
C GLY A 229 2.31 39.65 -22.87
N GLN A 230 2.89 40.24 -21.82
CA GLN A 230 4.24 40.84 -21.91
C GLN A 230 5.32 39.78 -22.14
N PHE A 231 5.23 38.63 -21.45
CA PHE A 231 6.13 37.50 -21.66
C PHE A 231 6.08 36.98 -23.10
N LEU A 232 4.89 36.77 -23.67
CA LEU A 232 4.70 36.35 -25.06
C LEU A 232 5.04 37.44 -26.08
N THR A 233 5.25 38.68 -25.64
CA THR A 233 5.82 39.73 -26.49
C THR A 233 7.35 39.64 -26.53
N LEU A 234 7.99 39.23 -25.42
CA LEU A 234 9.44 38.94 -25.39
C LEU A 234 9.79 37.62 -26.07
N PHE A 235 8.94 36.60 -25.96
CA PHE A 235 9.16 35.25 -26.51
C PHE A 235 8.02 34.87 -27.49
N PRO A 236 7.92 35.55 -28.65
CA PRO A 236 6.77 35.42 -29.55
C PRO A 236 6.63 34.03 -30.18
N GLU A 237 7.70 33.25 -30.27
CA GLU A 237 7.67 31.87 -30.77
C GLU A 237 6.76 30.93 -29.96
N LEU A 238 6.45 31.27 -28.71
CA LEU A 238 5.55 30.49 -27.86
C LEU A 238 4.07 30.71 -28.17
N ARG A 239 3.69 31.78 -28.91
CA ARG A 239 2.29 32.05 -29.24
C ARG A 239 1.68 30.97 -30.14
N SER A 240 2.46 30.50 -31.12
CA SER A 240 2.07 29.41 -32.01
C SER A 240 2.28 28.02 -31.39
N ALA A 241 3.16 27.91 -30.38
CA ALA A 241 3.44 26.65 -29.71
C ALA A 241 2.24 26.17 -28.88
N PRO A 242 1.96 24.85 -28.81
CA PRO A 242 0.85 24.32 -28.01
C PRO A 242 0.99 24.66 -26.51
N LEU A 243 0.12 25.51 -25.98
CA LEU A 243 0.11 25.89 -24.56
C LEU A 243 -0.74 24.92 -23.75
N PHE A 244 -0.18 24.43 -22.64
CA PHE A 244 -0.89 23.81 -21.54
C PHE A 244 -0.71 24.63 -20.27
N ILE A 245 -1.81 24.97 -19.59
CA ILE A 245 -1.74 25.68 -18.30
C ILE A 245 -1.88 24.65 -17.21
N ALA A 246 -0.84 24.52 -16.38
CA ALA A 246 -0.75 23.54 -15.31
C ALA A 246 -0.71 24.24 -13.95
N GLY A 247 -1.31 23.61 -12.95
CA GLY A 247 -1.15 24.02 -11.57
C GLY A 247 -1.84 23.06 -10.63
N GLU A 248 -1.63 23.28 -9.34
CA GLU A 248 -2.12 22.39 -8.30
C GLU A 248 -2.77 23.09 -7.12
N SER A 249 -3.50 22.31 -6.30
CA SER A 249 -4.12 22.81 -5.08
C SER A 249 -5.11 23.96 -5.35
N TYR A 250 -4.88 25.14 -4.77
CA TYR A 250 -5.66 26.36 -5.03
C TYR A 250 -5.61 26.83 -6.50
N ALA A 251 -4.71 26.31 -7.32
CA ALA A 251 -4.66 26.61 -8.75
C ALA A 251 -5.88 26.14 -9.54
N GLY A 252 -6.70 25.23 -8.97
CA GLY A 252 -8.03 24.92 -9.48
C GLY A 252 -8.92 26.15 -9.67
N MET A 253 -8.60 27.26 -8.99
CA MET A 253 -9.31 28.54 -9.11
C MET A 253 -8.82 29.37 -10.30
N PHE A 254 -7.51 29.60 -10.42
CA PHE A 254 -6.95 30.56 -11.37
C PHE A 254 -6.49 29.93 -12.69
N VAL A 255 -6.13 28.65 -12.75
CA VAL A 255 -5.82 27.95 -14.02
C VAL A 255 -7.00 28.01 -14.99
N PRO A 256 -8.22 27.57 -14.62
CA PRO A 256 -9.37 27.69 -15.52
C PRO A 256 -9.77 29.14 -15.78
N SER A 257 -9.57 30.03 -14.80
CA SER A 257 -9.94 31.45 -14.98
C SER A 257 -9.01 32.16 -15.98
N LEU A 258 -7.70 31.85 -15.97
CA LEU A 258 -6.75 32.34 -16.98
C LEU A 258 -7.03 31.73 -18.36
N ALA A 259 -7.29 30.42 -18.42
CA ALA A 259 -7.65 29.74 -19.66
C ALA A 259 -8.92 30.35 -20.30
N MET A 260 -9.90 30.72 -19.48
CA MET A 260 -11.11 31.39 -19.95
C MET A 260 -10.83 32.81 -20.47
N GLU A 261 -9.93 33.56 -19.82
CA GLU A 261 -9.53 34.88 -20.32
C GLU A 261 -8.84 34.79 -21.69
N ILE A 262 -7.95 33.80 -21.87
CA ILE A 262 -7.33 33.50 -23.17
C ILE A 262 -8.40 33.10 -24.19
N HIS A 263 -9.33 32.21 -23.83
CA HIS A 263 -10.39 31.75 -24.72
C HIS A 263 -11.27 32.90 -25.24
N ARG A 264 -11.59 33.88 -24.39
CA ARG A 264 -12.38 35.06 -24.78
C ARG A 264 -11.68 35.96 -25.78
N ARG A 265 -10.35 35.85 -25.88
CA ARG A 265 -9.52 36.71 -26.72
C ARG A 265 -8.97 36.02 -27.99
N LYS A 266 -9.27 34.73 -28.18
CA LYS A 266 -8.80 33.91 -29.31
C LYS A 266 -9.11 34.50 -30.70
N ASP A 267 -10.21 35.25 -30.82
CA ASP A 267 -10.67 35.80 -32.11
C ASP A 267 -9.98 37.15 -32.45
N PHE A 268 -9.12 37.66 -31.55
CA PHE A 268 -8.28 38.84 -31.80
C PHE A 268 -6.88 38.37 -32.23
N SER A 269 -6.56 38.48 -33.53
CA SER A 269 -5.35 37.87 -34.12
C SER A 269 -4.01 38.26 -33.47
N GLU A 270 -3.91 39.45 -32.88
CA GLU A 270 -2.70 39.90 -32.17
C GLU A 270 -2.59 39.35 -30.73
N GLU A 271 -3.70 38.82 -30.19
CA GLU A 271 -3.81 38.27 -28.85
C GLU A 271 -4.03 36.74 -28.84
N ASP A 272 -4.06 36.10 -30.01
CA ASP A 272 -4.25 34.65 -30.09
C ASP A 272 -3.05 33.89 -29.48
N ILE A 273 -3.40 32.87 -28.69
CA ILE A 273 -2.48 31.98 -27.98
C ILE A 273 -3.00 30.57 -28.23
N ASN A 274 -2.13 29.68 -28.72
CA ASN A 274 -2.49 28.31 -29.06
C ASN A 274 -2.72 27.41 -27.82
N LEU A 275 -3.72 27.74 -27.01
CA LEU A 275 -4.15 26.96 -25.85
C LEU A 275 -4.70 25.60 -26.30
N LYS A 276 -4.14 24.52 -25.76
CA LYS A 276 -4.58 23.14 -26.02
C LYS A 276 -5.24 22.47 -24.84
N GLY A 277 -4.80 22.77 -23.62
CA GLY A 277 -5.38 22.10 -22.46
C GLY A 277 -4.96 22.64 -21.10
N LEU A 278 -5.55 22.06 -20.08
CA LEU A 278 -5.33 22.37 -18.67
C LEU A 278 -4.86 21.11 -17.93
N ILE A 279 -3.90 21.27 -17.03
CA ILE A 279 -3.47 20.22 -16.10
C ILE A 279 -3.77 20.70 -14.68
N LEU A 280 -4.63 19.96 -13.98
CA LEU A 280 -5.14 20.30 -12.67
C LEU A 280 -4.70 19.22 -11.66
N GLY A 281 -3.62 19.47 -10.92
CA GLY A 281 -3.06 18.55 -9.92
C GLY A 281 -3.66 18.75 -8.53
N ASN A 282 -4.27 17.71 -7.94
CA ASN A 282 -4.80 17.73 -6.57
C ASN A 282 -5.55 19.03 -6.23
N VAL A 283 -6.38 19.50 -7.17
CA VAL A 283 -6.95 20.84 -7.11
C VAL A 283 -8.23 20.89 -6.29
N ARG A 284 -8.47 22.05 -5.69
CA ARG A 284 -9.78 22.41 -5.15
C ARG A 284 -10.62 23.07 -6.24
N THR A 285 -11.73 22.44 -6.63
CA THR A 285 -12.60 22.91 -7.73
C THR A 285 -14.00 23.33 -7.30
N GLU A 286 -14.47 22.90 -6.13
CA GLU A 286 -15.79 23.27 -5.62
C GLU A 286 -15.73 23.54 -4.11
N PRO A 287 -16.55 24.47 -3.57
CA PRO A 287 -16.57 24.75 -2.14
C PRO A 287 -16.98 23.57 -1.25
N ASP A 288 -17.93 22.76 -1.68
CA ASP A 288 -18.45 21.65 -0.86
C ASP A 288 -17.38 20.60 -0.53
N MET A 289 -16.35 20.46 -1.37
CA MET A 289 -15.21 19.57 -1.12
C MET A 289 -14.52 19.86 0.22
N LEU A 290 -14.57 21.11 0.69
CA LEU A 290 -13.90 21.55 1.92
C LEU A 290 -14.47 20.88 3.17
N ALA A 291 -15.77 20.54 3.18
CA ALA A 291 -16.42 19.86 4.29
C ALA A 291 -16.16 18.33 4.27
N GLU A 292 -15.76 17.79 3.12
CA GLU A 292 -15.48 16.36 2.95
C GLU A 292 -14.04 15.97 3.36
N LEU A 293 -13.22 16.96 3.76
CA LEU A 293 -11.84 16.79 4.24
C LEU A 293 -11.69 15.73 5.35
N ILE A 294 -12.72 15.53 6.17
CA ILE A 294 -12.69 14.56 7.28
C ILE A 294 -12.67 13.10 6.79
N ARG A 295 -13.17 12.82 5.59
CA ARG A 295 -13.33 11.47 5.05
C ARG A 295 -12.01 10.73 4.87
N PRO A 296 -10.97 11.28 4.19
CA PRO A 296 -9.69 10.59 4.06
C PRO A 296 -9.01 10.31 5.41
N PHE A 297 -9.13 11.21 6.40
CA PHE A 297 -8.59 10.97 7.74
C PHE A 297 -9.23 9.75 8.42
N TYR A 298 -10.54 9.59 8.31
CA TYR A 298 -11.23 8.41 8.83
C TYR A 298 -10.88 7.16 8.04
N HIS A 299 -11.00 7.22 6.72
CA HIS A 299 -10.90 6.04 5.88
C HIS A 299 -9.48 5.45 5.80
N PHE A 300 -8.44 6.28 5.98
CA PHE A 300 -7.06 5.81 6.11
C PHE A 300 -6.68 5.43 7.55
N GLY A 301 -7.65 5.35 8.47
CA GLY A 301 -7.45 4.93 9.85
C GLY A 301 -6.69 5.92 10.73
N LEU A 302 -6.47 7.16 10.27
CA LEU A 302 -5.81 8.22 11.04
C LEU A 302 -6.71 8.70 12.19
N LEU A 303 -8.03 8.71 11.97
CA LEU A 303 -9.04 8.99 12.99
C LEU A 303 -9.96 7.79 13.22
N VAL A 304 -10.59 7.74 14.40
CA VAL A 304 -11.66 6.79 14.75
C VAL A 304 -13.01 7.49 14.89
N GLU A 305 -14.08 6.70 14.93
CA GLU A 305 -15.47 7.17 15.01
C GLU A 305 -15.69 8.23 16.12
N GLU A 306 -15.15 8.04 17.32
CA GLU A 306 -15.27 9.03 18.41
C GLU A 306 -14.64 10.39 18.06
N GLN A 307 -13.52 10.38 17.32
CA GLN A 307 -12.85 11.61 16.88
C GLN A 307 -13.63 12.27 15.73
N MET A 308 -14.30 11.47 14.89
CA MET A 308 -15.19 12.00 13.85
C MET A 308 -16.41 12.70 14.46
N GLN A 309 -17.04 12.09 15.46
CA GLN A 309 -18.16 12.69 16.20
C GLN A 309 -17.75 13.98 16.91
N LEU A 310 -16.50 14.03 17.43
CA LEU A 310 -15.96 15.22 18.08
C LEU A 310 -15.85 16.42 17.11
N VAL A 311 -15.46 16.20 15.86
CA VAL A 311 -15.27 17.30 14.88
C VAL A 311 -16.54 17.66 14.11
N GLN A 312 -17.57 16.80 14.15
CA GLN A 312 -18.80 16.96 13.38
C GLN A 312 -19.47 18.34 13.52
N PRO A 313 -19.60 18.95 14.71
CA PRO A 313 -20.21 20.27 14.85
C PRO A 313 -19.50 21.38 14.05
N LEU A 314 -18.17 21.32 13.95
CA LEU A 314 -17.38 22.28 13.16
C LEU A 314 -17.57 22.07 11.65
N VAL A 315 -17.73 20.81 11.23
CA VAL A 315 -18.02 20.46 9.84
C VAL A 315 -19.41 20.95 9.44
N ASP A 316 -20.41 20.77 10.31
CA ASP A 316 -21.77 21.23 10.05
C ASP A 316 -21.81 22.77 9.98
N ALA A 317 -21.13 23.46 10.89
CA ALA A 317 -21.00 24.91 10.85
C ALA A 317 -20.25 25.41 9.59
N LEU A 318 -19.27 24.65 9.09
CA LEU A 318 -18.60 24.94 7.81
C LEU A 318 -19.58 24.77 6.64
N ARG A 319 -20.38 23.70 6.61
CA ARG A 319 -21.41 23.48 5.59
C ARG A 319 -22.44 24.60 5.57
N GLU A 320 -22.84 25.11 6.74
CA GLU A 320 -23.75 26.25 6.84
C GLU A 320 -23.15 27.53 6.22
N ASP A 321 -21.87 27.81 6.48
CA ASP A 321 -21.19 28.95 5.86
C ASP A 321 -21.04 28.80 4.35
N ILE A 322 -20.75 27.58 3.87
CA ILE A 322 -20.69 27.27 2.44
C ILE A 322 -22.06 27.51 1.80
N ALA A 323 -23.12 26.94 2.36
CA ALA A 323 -24.50 27.07 1.85
C ALA A 323 -24.99 28.53 1.84
N ALA A 324 -24.59 29.33 2.83
CA ALA A 324 -24.90 30.75 2.91
C ALA A 324 -23.90 31.66 2.17
N ASN A 325 -22.90 31.08 1.47
CA ASN A 325 -21.82 31.79 0.78
C ASN A 325 -21.05 32.79 1.67
N ARG A 326 -20.87 32.48 2.96
CA ARG A 326 -20.13 33.30 3.94
C ARG A 326 -18.63 33.00 3.86
N SER A 327 -17.96 33.54 2.83
CA SER A 327 -16.59 33.14 2.46
C SER A 327 -15.54 33.26 3.57
N VAL A 328 -15.51 34.39 4.28
CA VAL A 328 -14.55 34.63 5.37
C VAL A 328 -14.79 33.66 6.54
N GLY A 329 -16.05 33.45 6.92
CA GLY A 329 -16.43 32.50 7.97
C GLY A 329 -16.05 31.07 7.61
N ALA A 330 -16.32 30.65 6.36
CA ALA A 330 -15.94 29.33 5.88
C ALA A 330 -14.43 29.12 5.91
N LYS A 331 -13.62 30.12 5.48
CA LYS A 331 -12.15 30.05 5.55
C LYS A 331 -11.67 29.84 6.99
N GLN A 332 -12.22 30.60 7.93
CA GLN A 332 -11.88 30.49 9.35
C GLN A 332 -12.21 29.10 9.90
N LYS A 333 -13.43 28.60 9.65
CA LYS A 333 -13.87 27.26 10.10
C LYS A 333 -13.08 26.14 9.44
N TRP A 334 -12.77 26.25 8.15
CA TRP A 334 -11.95 25.27 7.44
C TRP A 334 -10.51 25.24 7.98
N THR A 335 -9.90 26.40 8.22
CA THR A 335 -8.56 26.48 8.83
C THR A 335 -8.55 25.84 10.23
N ARG A 336 -9.61 26.10 11.01
CA ARG A 336 -9.83 25.50 12.32
C ARG A 336 -9.96 23.97 12.23
N LEU A 337 -10.72 23.48 11.25
CA LEU A 337 -10.91 22.05 10.98
C LEU A 337 -9.59 21.36 10.65
N VAL A 338 -8.80 21.91 9.71
CA VAL A 338 -7.47 21.36 9.36
C VAL A 338 -6.58 21.23 10.60
N LYS A 339 -6.52 22.26 11.45
CA LYS A 339 -5.73 22.23 12.69
C LYS A 339 -6.17 21.13 13.65
N VAL A 340 -7.49 20.97 13.85
CA VAL A 340 -8.03 19.92 14.71
C VAL A 340 -7.72 18.53 14.16
N LEU A 341 -7.91 18.33 12.85
CA LEU A 341 -7.63 17.04 12.21
C LEU A 341 -6.15 16.66 12.35
N LYS A 342 -5.23 17.59 12.10
CA LYS A 342 -3.79 17.37 12.29
C LYS A 342 -3.43 17.04 13.74
N ALA A 343 -4.02 17.77 14.70
CA ALA A 343 -3.79 17.53 16.13
C ALA A 343 -4.28 16.14 16.57
N LEU A 344 -5.51 15.75 16.16
CA LEU A 344 -6.09 14.45 16.50
C LEU A 344 -5.38 13.28 15.81
N ALA A 345 -4.92 13.49 14.57
CA ALA A 345 -4.19 12.49 13.81
C ALA A 345 -2.70 12.44 14.16
N HIS A 346 -2.17 13.36 14.97
CA HIS A 346 -0.73 13.50 15.21
C HIS A 346 0.09 13.54 13.92
N GLN A 347 -0.48 14.09 12.86
CA GLN A 347 0.08 14.05 11.52
C GLN A 347 0.66 15.43 11.17
N GLY A 348 1.99 15.49 11.06
CA GLY A 348 2.71 16.73 10.71
C GLY A 348 2.49 17.15 9.26
N ASN A 349 2.42 16.17 8.36
CA ASN A 349 2.26 16.35 6.92
C ASN A 349 0.87 15.87 6.44
N GLU A 350 -0.02 16.81 6.12
CA GLU A 350 -1.35 16.57 5.55
C GLU A 350 -1.33 16.24 4.04
N PHE A 351 -0.20 16.41 3.37
CA PHE A 351 -0.08 16.21 1.94
C PHE A 351 0.28 14.77 1.56
N ASN A 352 0.87 14.00 2.47
CA ASN A 352 1.10 12.57 2.28
C ASN A 352 1.13 11.87 3.65
N PHE A 353 0.13 11.04 3.95
CA PHE A 353 0.01 10.43 5.28
C PHE A 353 1.09 9.41 5.62
N LEU A 354 1.92 8.98 4.66
CA LEU A 354 3.08 8.10 4.90
C LEU A 354 4.36 8.86 5.24
N GLN A 355 4.37 10.18 5.12
CA GLN A 355 5.51 11.03 5.44
C GLN A 355 5.27 11.78 6.76
N ASP A 356 6.33 11.99 7.54
CA ASP A 356 6.26 12.69 8.83
C ASP A 356 6.28 14.22 8.65
N SER A 357 7.14 14.68 7.74
CA SER A 357 7.33 16.08 7.35
C SER A 357 7.06 16.28 5.86
N LEU A 358 6.84 17.53 5.46
CA LEU A 358 6.92 17.97 4.07
C LEU A 358 8.27 18.69 3.91
N ASP A 359 9.18 18.10 3.16
CA ASP A 359 10.51 18.66 2.92
C ASP A 359 10.48 19.54 1.66
N LEU A 360 9.80 20.69 1.74
CA LEU A 360 9.68 21.67 0.66
C LEU A 360 10.54 22.90 0.97
N GLY A 361 11.30 23.41 -0.01
CA GLY A 361 12.04 24.66 0.14
C GLY A 361 13.51 24.52 0.54
N ASP A 362 14.10 23.32 0.50
CA ASP A 362 15.54 23.13 0.79
C ASP A 362 16.47 23.98 -0.10
N TYR A 363 15.96 24.37 -1.28
CA TYR A 363 16.61 25.27 -2.22
C TYR A 363 16.71 26.73 -1.74
N GLU A 364 16.03 27.15 -0.67
CA GLU A 364 16.12 28.52 -0.15
C GLU A 364 17.56 28.90 0.20
N ARG A 365 18.32 27.95 0.78
CA ARG A 365 19.76 28.13 1.07
C ARG A 365 20.61 28.36 -0.18
N PHE A 366 20.18 27.82 -1.32
CA PHE A 366 20.83 28.06 -2.60
C PHE A 366 20.44 29.44 -3.16
N LEU A 367 19.17 29.82 -3.04
CA LEU A 367 18.65 31.08 -3.56
C LEU A 367 19.19 32.34 -2.87
N VAL A 368 19.56 32.25 -1.58
CA VAL A 368 20.10 33.40 -0.82
C VAL A 368 21.54 33.76 -1.19
N LYS A 369 22.27 32.89 -1.90
CA LYS A 369 23.66 33.14 -2.31
C LYS A 369 23.74 34.35 -3.26
N SER A 370 24.63 35.31 -3.00
CA SER A 370 24.69 36.56 -3.76
C SER A 370 24.99 36.36 -5.25
N GLU A 371 25.84 35.41 -5.61
CA GLU A 371 26.09 35.03 -7.01
C GLU A 371 24.84 34.46 -7.68
N VAL A 372 23.99 33.74 -6.94
CA VAL A 372 22.71 33.22 -7.44
C VAL A 372 21.71 34.36 -7.60
N LYS A 373 21.57 35.25 -6.60
CA LYS A 373 20.68 36.42 -6.70
C LYS A 373 21.02 37.33 -7.87
N ARG A 374 22.32 37.60 -8.09
CA ARG A 374 22.81 38.36 -9.24
C ARG A 374 22.47 37.65 -10.55
N ALA A 375 22.72 36.34 -10.64
CA ALA A 375 22.46 35.57 -11.84
C ALA A 375 20.97 35.49 -12.19
N LEU A 376 20.08 35.41 -11.18
CA LEU A 376 18.63 35.37 -11.35
C LEU A 376 17.99 36.74 -11.59
N HIS A 377 18.78 37.83 -11.51
CA HIS A 377 18.31 39.21 -11.71
C HIS A 377 17.25 39.66 -10.69
N VAL A 378 17.31 39.14 -9.46
CA VAL A 378 16.32 39.41 -8.38
C VAL A 378 16.71 40.56 -7.45
N GLY A 379 17.97 41.00 -7.49
CA GLY A 379 18.50 42.04 -6.61
C GLY A 379 18.32 41.72 -5.11
N ASP A 380 17.99 42.73 -4.33
CA ASP A 380 17.84 42.62 -2.87
C ASP A 380 16.45 42.10 -2.41
N ILE A 381 15.58 41.71 -3.33
CA ILE A 381 14.24 41.22 -2.98
C ILE A 381 14.37 39.96 -2.11
N LYS A 382 13.59 39.92 -1.02
CA LYS A 382 13.54 38.79 -0.09
C LYS A 382 12.63 37.72 -0.66
N TYR A 383 13.18 36.53 -0.87
CA TYR A 383 12.39 35.35 -1.23
C TYR A 383 11.52 34.90 -0.06
N THR A 384 10.27 34.53 -0.33
CA THR A 384 9.39 33.89 0.65
C THR A 384 8.61 32.75 -0.02
N LEU A 385 8.78 31.51 0.45
CA LEU A 385 8.07 30.34 -0.09
C LEU A 385 6.55 30.46 0.05
N VAL A 386 6.06 30.91 1.22
CA VAL A 386 4.63 31.08 1.49
C VAL A 386 4.34 32.48 2.03
N ASN A 387 3.55 33.26 1.30
CA ASN A 387 3.09 34.57 1.78
C ASN A 387 1.67 34.48 2.37
N TYR A 388 1.55 34.64 3.70
CA TYR A 388 0.26 34.59 4.40
C TYR A 388 -0.60 35.84 4.20
N THR A 389 -0.01 37.00 3.91
CA THR A 389 -0.78 38.23 3.58
C THR A 389 -1.64 38.00 2.36
N VAL A 390 -1.09 37.36 1.32
CA VAL A 390 -1.84 36.97 0.11
C VAL A 390 -3.05 36.09 0.46
N LYS A 391 -2.87 35.13 1.37
CA LYS A 391 -3.96 34.25 1.81
C LYS A 391 -5.09 35.04 2.45
N ASP A 392 -4.76 36.06 3.24
CA ASP A 392 -5.74 36.86 3.98
C ASP A 392 -6.49 37.85 3.10
N GLU A 393 -5.80 38.52 2.18
CA GLU A 393 -6.43 39.42 1.20
C GLU A 393 -7.44 38.69 0.31
N LEU A 394 -7.24 37.39 0.01
CA LEU A 394 -8.15 36.57 -0.79
C LEU A 394 -9.27 35.87 0.02
N ALA A 395 -9.39 36.11 1.33
CA ALA A 395 -10.37 35.42 2.17
C ALA A 395 -11.83 35.61 1.72
N ALA A 396 -12.16 36.80 1.19
CA ALA A 396 -13.49 37.11 0.66
C ALA A 396 -13.86 36.27 -0.58
N ASN A 397 -12.86 35.72 -1.28
CA ASN A 397 -13.04 34.87 -2.45
C ASN A 397 -12.79 33.38 -2.18
N PHE A 398 -12.54 32.99 -0.93
CA PHE A 398 -12.32 31.60 -0.55
C PHE A 398 -13.42 30.65 -1.06
N LEU A 399 -14.71 31.02 -1.06
CA LEU A 399 -15.81 30.17 -1.58
C LEU A 399 -16.09 30.30 -3.09
N SER A 400 -15.19 30.95 -3.86
CA SER A 400 -15.35 31.01 -5.31
C SER A 400 -15.46 29.60 -5.92
N ASN A 401 -16.22 29.47 -7.00
CA ASN A 401 -16.52 28.18 -7.64
C ASN A 401 -16.18 28.20 -9.15
N PRO A 402 -15.07 27.59 -9.58
CA PRO A 402 -14.63 27.58 -10.99
C PRO A 402 -15.36 26.55 -11.86
N ARG A 403 -16.27 25.73 -11.31
CA ARG A 403 -16.88 24.62 -12.04
C ARG A 403 -17.48 25.00 -13.39
N SER A 404 -18.31 26.05 -13.45
CA SER A 404 -18.94 26.48 -14.71
C SER A 404 -17.92 26.95 -15.75
N THR A 405 -16.79 27.48 -15.29
CA THR A 405 -15.67 27.88 -16.16
C THR A 405 -14.98 26.66 -16.75
N ILE A 406 -14.74 25.63 -15.92
CA ILE A 406 -14.17 24.35 -16.36
C ILE A 406 -15.11 23.64 -17.35
N GLU A 407 -16.40 23.56 -17.03
CA GLU A 407 -17.45 22.99 -17.89
C GLU A 407 -17.50 23.68 -19.26
N ALA A 408 -17.38 25.02 -19.30
CA ALA A 408 -17.32 25.76 -20.55
C ALA A 408 -16.04 25.44 -21.35
N LEU A 409 -14.87 25.41 -20.70
CA LEU A 409 -13.58 25.13 -21.33
C LEU A 409 -13.49 23.70 -21.89
N LEU A 410 -14.10 22.71 -21.24
CA LEU A 410 -14.18 21.32 -21.69
C LEU A 410 -14.86 21.16 -23.06
N ASN A 411 -15.62 22.16 -23.54
CA ASN A 411 -16.15 22.15 -24.91
C ASN A 411 -15.10 22.46 -25.97
N HIS A 412 -13.94 22.99 -25.57
CA HIS A 412 -12.92 23.53 -26.48
C HIS A 412 -11.53 22.93 -26.28
N TYR A 413 -11.15 22.62 -25.05
CA TYR A 413 -9.80 22.24 -24.66
C TYR A 413 -9.79 20.93 -23.86
N ASP A 414 -8.65 20.24 -23.89
CA ASP A 414 -8.47 19.01 -23.12
C ASP A 414 -8.10 19.32 -21.66
N VAL A 415 -8.63 18.56 -20.71
CA VAL A 415 -8.39 18.75 -19.27
C VAL A 415 -7.87 17.44 -18.67
N LEU A 416 -6.70 17.51 -18.03
CA LEU A 416 -6.12 16.45 -17.22
C LEU A 416 -6.32 16.79 -15.74
N ALA A 417 -7.19 16.07 -15.05
CA ALA A 417 -7.27 16.10 -13.59
C ALA A 417 -6.38 15.01 -13.01
N LEU A 418 -5.25 15.41 -12.41
CA LEU A 418 -4.27 14.55 -11.79
C LEU A 418 -4.50 14.55 -10.27
N CYS A 419 -4.48 13.39 -9.62
CA CYS A 419 -4.62 13.28 -8.18
C CYS A 419 -3.66 12.23 -7.60
N GLY A 420 -2.86 12.60 -6.60
CA GLY A 420 -2.11 11.64 -5.79
C GLY A 420 -2.99 10.92 -4.77
N GLN A 421 -2.92 9.59 -4.79
CA GLN A 421 -3.75 8.68 -4.00
C GLN A 421 -3.74 8.91 -2.48
N LEU A 422 -2.64 9.42 -1.92
CA LEU A 422 -2.38 9.55 -0.48
C LEU A 422 -2.64 10.97 0.05
N ASP A 423 -3.15 11.87 -0.78
CA ASP A 423 -3.48 13.23 -0.39
C ASP A 423 -4.67 13.28 0.58
N LEU A 424 -4.46 13.87 1.77
CA LEU A 424 -5.54 14.08 2.74
C LEU A 424 -6.32 15.35 2.45
N MET A 425 -5.74 16.32 1.76
CA MET A 425 -6.33 17.63 1.53
C MET A 425 -7.35 17.59 0.39
N MET A 426 -6.96 17.05 -0.77
CA MET A 426 -7.81 16.93 -1.96
C MET A 426 -7.94 15.47 -2.39
N SER A 427 -8.69 14.70 -1.60
CA SER A 427 -8.92 13.26 -1.82
C SER A 427 -9.37 12.95 -3.25
N CYS A 428 -8.72 11.97 -3.89
CA CYS A 428 -9.09 11.53 -5.24
C CYS A 428 -10.52 11.00 -5.33
N ALA A 429 -11.02 10.34 -4.29
CA ALA A 429 -12.39 9.84 -4.26
C ALA A 429 -13.40 10.99 -4.29
N VAL A 430 -13.18 12.01 -3.45
CA VAL A 430 -14.04 13.21 -3.40
C VAL A 430 -13.96 13.97 -4.72
N ALA A 431 -12.76 14.22 -5.25
CA ALA A 431 -12.60 14.89 -6.54
C ALA A 431 -13.33 14.14 -7.68
N ALA A 432 -13.20 12.82 -7.72
CA ALA A 432 -13.87 11.97 -8.69
C ALA A 432 -15.41 12.03 -8.59
N GLU A 433 -15.98 11.98 -7.38
CA GLU A 433 -17.43 12.17 -7.13
C GLU A 433 -17.91 13.52 -7.69
N HIS A 434 -17.12 14.57 -7.52
CA HIS A 434 -17.40 15.91 -8.02
C HIS A 434 -17.36 16.02 -9.55
N HIS A 435 -16.31 15.50 -10.20
CA HIS A 435 -16.15 15.53 -11.65
C HIS A 435 -17.34 14.90 -12.40
N ARG A 436 -17.99 13.88 -11.82
CA ARG A 436 -19.17 13.21 -12.39
C ARG A 436 -20.40 14.10 -12.44
N ARG A 437 -20.48 15.11 -11.59
CA ARG A 437 -21.58 16.08 -11.59
C ARG A 437 -21.41 17.13 -12.67
N TRP A 438 -20.22 17.29 -13.25
CA TRP A 438 -19.95 18.30 -14.27
C TRP A 438 -20.74 18.05 -15.57
N ARG A 439 -21.11 19.12 -16.27
CA ARG A 439 -21.93 19.09 -17.48
C ARG A 439 -21.30 19.88 -18.61
N TRP A 440 -21.07 19.23 -19.75
CA TRP A 440 -20.60 19.83 -21.00
C TRP A 440 -21.06 18.96 -22.18
N ASN A 441 -20.83 19.40 -23.42
CA ASN A 441 -21.41 18.75 -24.62
C ASN A 441 -21.08 17.25 -24.74
N ARG A 442 -19.96 16.79 -24.18
CA ARG A 442 -19.47 15.41 -24.28
C ARG A 442 -19.33 14.73 -22.92
N SER A 443 -20.06 15.19 -21.90
CA SER A 443 -19.99 14.61 -20.54
C SER A 443 -20.34 13.13 -20.52
N ASP A 444 -21.29 12.70 -21.35
CA ASP A 444 -21.69 11.29 -21.43
C ASP A 444 -20.57 10.37 -21.93
N GLU A 445 -19.65 10.88 -22.75
CA GLU A 445 -18.48 10.12 -23.16
C GLU A 445 -17.53 9.86 -22.00
N PHE A 446 -17.34 10.85 -21.11
CA PHE A 446 -16.56 10.68 -19.88
C PHE A 446 -17.27 9.74 -18.91
N LEU A 447 -18.55 9.97 -18.62
CA LEU A 447 -19.30 9.17 -17.66
C LEU A 447 -19.31 7.69 -18.05
N ASN A 448 -19.50 7.40 -19.35
CA ASN A 448 -19.52 6.03 -19.88
C ASN A 448 -18.12 5.45 -20.19
N ALA A 449 -17.04 6.23 -20.04
CA ALA A 449 -15.69 5.75 -20.32
C ALA A 449 -15.25 4.65 -19.33
N THR A 450 -14.49 3.70 -19.85
CA THR A 450 -13.83 2.67 -19.03
C THR A 450 -12.58 3.25 -18.37
N ARG A 451 -12.35 2.93 -17.09
CA ARG A 451 -11.11 3.22 -16.36
C ARG A 451 -10.08 2.13 -16.68
N TYR A 452 -8.85 2.52 -16.95
CA TYR A 452 -7.73 1.64 -17.29
C TYR A 452 -6.61 1.78 -16.27
N PRO A 453 -5.82 0.72 -16.02
CA PRO A 453 -4.62 0.85 -15.20
C PRO A 453 -3.59 1.71 -15.94
N LEU A 454 -2.93 2.60 -15.21
CA LEU A 454 -1.79 3.36 -15.67
C LEU A 454 -0.54 2.51 -15.41
N MET A 455 0.12 2.07 -16.48
CA MET A 455 1.34 1.26 -16.39
C MET A 455 2.55 2.13 -16.68
N TYR A 456 3.58 2.04 -15.84
CA TYR A 456 4.89 2.63 -16.08
C TYR A 456 5.95 1.54 -15.87
N GLU A 457 6.78 1.30 -16.89
CA GLU A 457 7.82 0.24 -16.87
C GLU A 457 7.29 -1.14 -16.43
N GLY A 458 6.09 -1.51 -16.89
CA GLY A 458 5.45 -2.79 -16.55
C GLY A 458 4.86 -2.87 -15.14
N LYS A 459 4.97 -1.81 -14.33
CA LYS A 459 4.39 -1.73 -12.99
C LYS A 459 3.13 -0.87 -12.98
N LEU A 460 2.18 -1.21 -12.10
CA LEU A 460 0.97 -0.43 -11.88
C LEU A 460 1.32 0.88 -11.15
N ALA A 461 1.29 1.99 -11.88
CA ALA A 461 1.59 3.34 -11.39
C ALA A 461 0.33 4.14 -11.02
N GLY A 462 -0.86 3.64 -11.33
CA GLY A 462 -2.10 4.36 -11.07
C GLY A 462 -3.24 3.89 -11.95
N TYR A 463 -4.19 4.79 -12.21
CA TYR A 463 -5.35 4.53 -13.05
C TYR A 463 -5.74 5.79 -13.83
N HIS A 464 -6.25 5.62 -15.04
CA HIS A 464 -6.77 6.72 -15.84
C HIS A 464 -8.14 6.42 -16.45
N LYS A 465 -8.97 7.45 -16.58
CA LYS A 465 -10.27 7.41 -17.27
C LYS A 465 -10.35 8.63 -18.19
N SER A 466 -10.56 8.39 -19.49
CA SER A 466 -10.60 9.46 -20.49
C SER A 466 -11.87 9.38 -21.34
N GLY A 467 -12.55 10.51 -21.53
CA GLY A 467 -13.70 10.65 -22.42
C GLY A 467 -14.14 12.11 -22.54
N GLY A 468 -14.64 12.50 -23.71
CA GLY A 468 -15.19 13.85 -23.90
C GLY A 468 -14.23 15.01 -23.58
N ARG A 469 -12.93 14.89 -23.86
CA ARG A 469 -11.85 15.86 -23.53
C ARG A 469 -11.46 15.94 -22.05
N MET A 470 -12.09 15.16 -21.18
CA MET A 470 -11.68 15.02 -19.77
C MET A 470 -10.85 13.75 -19.60
N THR A 471 -9.72 13.87 -18.92
CA THR A 471 -8.87 12.76 -18.46
C THR A 471 -8.69 12.89 -16.95
N GLU A 472 -9.15 11.89 -16.20
CA GLU A 472 -8.94 11.77 -14.75
C GLU A 472 -7.84 10.73 -14.50
N VAL A 473 -6.85 11.06 -13.67
CA VAL A 473 -5.74 10.17 -13.31
C VAL A 473 -5.56 10.14 -11.80
N VAL A 474 -5.46 8.92 -11.26
CA VAL A 474 -4.97 8.67 -9.89
C VAL A 474 -3.54 8.15 -9.98
N VAL A 475 -2.60 8.81 -9.32
CA VAL A 475 -1.20 8.38 -9.20
C VAL A 475 -1.02 7.62 -7.89
N ARG A 476 -0.71 6.33 -8.01
CA ARG A 476 -0.61 5.41 -6.87
C ARG A 476 0.63 5.75 -6.04
N GLY A 477 0.47 5.78 -4.71
CA GLY A 477 1.56 6.07 -3.77
C GLY A 477 2.00 7.55 -3.68
N ALA A 478 1.41 8.44 -4.49
CA ALA A 478 1.70 9.87 -4.44
C ALA A 478 0.72 10.62 -3.54
N GLY A 479 1.16 11.69 -2.90
CA GLY A 479 0.36 12.64 -2.12
C GLY A 479 -0.07 13.87 -2.94
N HIS A 480 -0.24 15.00 -2.26
CA HIS A 480 -0.71 16.26 -2.87
C HIS A 480 0.19 16.75 -4.01
N LEU A 481 1.51 16.64 -3.82
CA LEU A 481 2.55 17.02 -4.78
C LEU A 481 2.91 15.80 -5.63
N ALA A 482 2.00 15.37 -6.51
CA ALA A 482 2.18 14.13 -7.26
C ALA A 482 3.50 14.05 -8.08
N PRO A 483 3.98 15.13 -8.73
CA PRO A 483 5.27 15.11 -9.42
C PRO A 483 6.47 15.02 -8.47
N MET A 484 6.34 15.41 -7.20
CA MET A 484 7.40 15.28 -6.19
C MET A 484 7.49 13.83 -5.68
N ASP A 485 6.35 13.23 -5.33
CA ASP A 485 6.29 11.88 -4.73
C ASP A 485 6.47 10.76 -5.77
N ALA A 486 5.98 10.96 -7.00
CA ALA A 486 6.07 9.98 -8.09
C ALA A 486 6.57 10.63 -9.39
N PRO A 487 7.82 11.13 -9.42
CA PRO A 487 8.33 11.99 -10.49
C PRO A 487 8.40 11.29 -11.85
N ALA A 488 8.92 10.06 -11.89
CA ALA A 488 9.09 9.29 -13.12
C ALA A 488 7.75 8.96 -13.84
N PRO A 489 6.76 8.31 -13.19
CA PRO A 489 5.48 8.01 -13.84
C PRO A 489 4.69 9.28 -14.18
N THR A 490 4.77 10.33 -13.36
CA THR A 490 4.05 11.58 -13.61
C THR A 490 4.64 12.36 -14.79
N SER A 491 5.97 12.44 -14.90
CA SER A 491 6.66 13.05 -16.04
C SER A 491 6.35 12.32 -17.35
N TRP A 492 6.38 10.98 -17.32
CA TRP A 492 5.98 10.16 -18.46
C TRP A 492 4.52 10.43 -18.86
N LEU A 493 3.58 10.37 -17.91
CA LEU A 493 2.16 10.61 -18.15
C LEU A 493 1.92 11.94 -18.87
N VAL A 494 2.50 13.02 -18.35
CA VAL A 494 2.32 14.37 -18.92
C VAL A 494 2.91 14.44 -20.32
N ALA A 495 4.10 13.89 -20.54
CA ALA A 495 4.71 13.84 -21.87
C ALA A 495 3.88 13.06 -22.90
N GLN A 496 3.20 11.98 -22.49
CA GLN A 496 2.28 11.25 -23.36
C GLN A 496 1.03 12.09 -23.68
N TRP A 497 0.41 12.66 -22.64
CA TRP A 497 -0.88 13.33 -22.76
C TRP A 497 -0.80 14.63 -23.57
N THR A 498 0.22 15.46 -23.37
CA THR A 498 0.38 16.75 -24.08
C THR A 498 0.76 16.60 -25.56
N ARG A 499 1.30 15.44 -25.95
CA ARG A 499 1.67 15.13 -27.36
C ARG A 499 0.55 14.46 -28.14
N VAL A 500 -0.68 14.46 -27.61
CA VAL A 500 -1.88 13.85 -28.22
C VAL A 500 -1.68 12.34 -28.48
N GLN A 501 -0.79 11.68 -27.72
CA GLN A 501 -0.76 10.23 -27.68
C GLN A 501 -1.87 9.78 -26.73
N LEU A 502 -2.84 9.03 -27.25
CA LEU A 502 -3.86 8.41 -26.41
C LEU A 502 -3.16 7.56 -25.35
N LEU A 503 -3.47 7.83 -24.08
CA LEU A 503 -2.92 7.03 -22.99
C LEU A 503 -3.17 5.54 -23.26
N PRO A 504 -2.17 4.67 -23.04
CA PRO A 504 -2.31 3.25 -23.31
C PRO A 504 -3.55 2.69 -22.64
N LYS A 505 -4.31 1.91 -23.42
CA LYS A 505 -5.48 1.14 -22.96
C LYS A 505 -5.06 -0.33 -22.92
N PRO A 506 -4.31 -0.75 -21.89
CA PRO A 506 -3.92 -2.15 -21.78
C PRO A 506 -5.18 -3.04 -21.76
N PRO A 507 -5.06 -4.33 -22.12
CA PRO A 507 -6.19 -5.24 -22.11
C PRO A 507 -6.90 -5.24 -20.75
N THR A 508 -8.12 -4.72 -20.71
CA THR A 508 -9.00 -4.77 -19.53
C THR A 508 -10.30 -5.46 -19.91
N ILE A 509 -10.98 -6.02 -18.91
CA ILE A 509 -12.31 -6.58 -19.12
C ILE A 509 -13.29 -5.40 -19.18
N PRO A 510 -14.04 -5.20 -20.29
CA PRO A 510 -14.97 -4.10 -20.39
C PRO A 510 -16.02 -4.12 -19.27
N LEU A 511 -16.44 -2.95 -18.77
CA LEU A 511 -17.39 -2.87 -17.65
C LEU A 511 -18.72 -3.58 -17.93
N HIS A 512 -19.22 -3.55 -19.18
CA HIS A 512 -20.46 -4.25 -19.55
C HIS A 512 -20.30 -5.78 -19.44
N VAL A 513 -19.12 -6.31 -19.77
CA VAL A 513 -18.78 -7.73 -19.63
C VAL A 513 -18.75 -8.13 -18.15
N ILE A 514 -18.14 -7.30 -17.30
CA ILE A 514 -18.14 -7.51 -15.85
C ILE A 514 -19.57 -7.44 -15.30
N ARG A 515 -20.39 -6.50 -15.77
CA ARG A 515 -21.80 -6.37 -15.38
C ARG A 515 -22.59 -7.63 -15.71
N GLU A 516 -22.50 -8.13 -16.94
CA GLU A 516 -23.14 -9.39 -17.35
C GLU A 516 -22.65 -10.56 -16.50
N TYR A 517 -21.35 -10.62 -16.23
CA TYR A 517 -20.76 -11.65 -15.37
C TYR A 517 -21.30 -11.58 -13.94
N VAL A 518 -21.37 -10.39 -13.33
CA VAL A 518 -21.95 -10.21 -11.99
C VAL A 518 -23.43 -10.61 -11.99
N SER A 519 -24.22 -10.17 -12.97
CA SER A 519 -25.63 -10.57 -13.10
C SER A 519 -25.79 -12.09 -13.21
N PHE A 520 -24.92 -12.74 -13.99
CA PHE A 520 -24.86 -14.19 -14.08
C PHE A 520 -24.52 -14.83 -12.72
N LEU A 521 -23.50 -14.33 -12.02
CA LEU A 521 -23.08 -14.83 -10.71
C LEU A 521 -24.16 -14.70 -9.63
N VAL A 522 -24.93 -13.61 -9.65
CA VAL A 522 -26.08 -13.38 -8.74
C VAL A 522 -27.21 -14.38 -9.03
N GLY A 523 -27.44 -14.72 -10.30
CA GLY A 523 -28.48 -15.68 -10.72
C GLY A 523 -28.16 -17.15 -10.43
N LEU A 524 -26.90 -17.48 -10.13
CA LEU A 524 -26.48 -18.85 -9.85
C LEU A 524 -26.78 -19.28 -8.42
N ARG A 525 -27.69 -20.26 -8.26
CA ARG A 525 -27.92 -20.94 -6.97
C ARG A 525 -26.89 -22.04 -6.65
N SER A 526 -26.18 -22.58 -7.66
CA SER A 526 -25.10 -23.59 -7.53
C SER A 526 -24.42 -23.88 -8.90
N CYS A 527 -23.17 -24.38 -8.95
CA CYS A 527 -22.53 -24.84 -10.20
C CYS A 527 -23.26 -26.01 -10.90
N SER A 528 -24.06 -26.80 -10.17
CA SER A 528 -24.91 -27.86 -10.75
C SER A 528 -26.04 -27.32 -11.65
N SER A 529 -26.41 -26.04 -11.52
CA SER A 529 -27.39 -25.40 -12.41
C SER A 529 -26.81 -25.05 -13.79
N ILE A 530 -25.47 -24.94 -13.90
CA ILE A 530 -24.76 -24.64 -15.15
C ILE A 530 -24.68 -25.89 -16.05
N THR A 531 -24.37 -27.06 -15.49
CA THR A 531 -24.41 -28.33 -16.22
C THR A 531 -25.82 -28.70 -16.66
N ALA A 532 -26.84 -28.36 -15.87
CA ALA A 532 -28.24 -28.52 -16.26
C ALA A 532 -28.68 -27.57 -17.38
N ALA A 533 -28.17 -26.32 -17.40
CA ALA A 533 -28.43 -25.36 -18.46
C ALA A 533 -27.65 -25.66 -19.75
N ALA A 534 -26.38 -26.09 -19.64
CA ALA A 534 -25.56 -26.53 -20.78
C ALA A 534 -26.12 -27.80 -21.45
N ARG A 535 -26.72 -28.72 -20.68
CA ARG A 535 -27.46 -29.88 -21.20
C ARG A 535 -28.80 -29.55 -21.86
N ARG A 536 -29.30 -28.31 -21.72
CA ARG A 536 -30.56 -27.82 -22.33
C ARG A 536 -30.33 -27.04 -23.63
N LEU A 537 -29.09 -26.87 -24.08
CA LEU A 537 -28.82 -26.36 -25.42
C LEU A 537 -29.24 -27.43 -26.44
N PRO A 538 -30.09 -27.11 -27.43
CA PRO A 538 -30.57 -28.09 -28.38
C PRO A 538 -29.41 -28.65 -29.21
N SER A 539 -29.37 -29.97 -29.38
CA SER A 539 -28.51 -30.61 -30.36
C SER A 539 -28.82 -30.06 -31.76
N THR A 540 -27.80 -29.97 -32.60
CA THR A 540 -27.80 -29.38 -33.95
C THR A 540 -28.69 -30.08 -34.99
N ALA A 541 -29.69 -30.86 -34.57
CA ALA A 541 -30.59 -31.61 -35.44
C ALA A 541 -31.98 -30.96 -35.65
N ALA A 542 -32.27 -29.81 -35.03
CA ALA A 542 -33.61 -29.18 -35.09
C ALA A 542 -33.66 -27.84 -35.87
N TRP A 543 -32.71 -27.57 -36.77
CA TRP A 543 -32.70 -26.37 -37.62
C TRP A 543 -32.89 -26.72 -39.10
N SER A 544 -33.96 -27.43 -39.43
CA SER A 544 -34.40 -27.59 -40.82
C SER A 544 -35.93 -27.52 -40.94
N SER A 545 -36.53 -26.41 -40.52
CA SER A 545 -37.79 -25.92 -41.11
C SER A 545 -38.21 -24.60 -40.45
N ARG A 546 -37.81 -23.48 -41.05
CA ARG A 546 -38.65 -22.29 -41.23
C ARG A 546 -37.89 -21.27 -42.08
N ARG A 547 -38.54 -20.89 -43.19
CA ARG A 547 -38.02 -19.98 -44.21
C ARG A 547 -38.00 -18.54 -43.68
N GLY A 548 -36.99 -17.81 -44.14
CA GLY A 548 -37.03 -16.37 -44.36
C GLY A 548 -36.48 -15.54 -43.21
N ILE A 549 -35.20 -15.21 -43.28
CA ILE A 549 -34.60 -13.89 -43.02
C ILE A 549 -33.14 -13.99 -43.51
N GLU A 550 -32.79 -13.19 -44.52
CA GLU A 550 -31.40 -12.95 -44.92
C GLU A 550 -30.70 -12.13 -43.83
N VAL A 551 -29.56 -12.59 -43.32
CA VAL A 551 -28.57 -11.76 -42.63
C VAL A 551 -27.17 -12.15 -43.12
N SER A 552 -26.42 -11.14 -43.55
CA SER A 552 -25.10 -11.19 -44.15
C SER A 552 -23.98 -11.69 -43.21
N PHE A 553 -23.09 -12.52 -43.76
CA PHE A 553 -21.65 -12.62 -43.46
C PHE A 553 -21.18 -12.38 -42.00
N SER A 554 -21.66 -13.18 -41.05
CA SER A 554 -21.00 -13.39 -39.74
C SER A 554 -21.02 -14.85 -39.25
N GLY A 555 -21.79 -15.73 -39.92
CA GLY A 555 -21.91 -17.14 -39.55
C GLY A 555 -20.76 -18.04 -40.00
N ALA A 556 -20.11 -17.72 -41.14
CA ALA A 556 -19.05 -18.56 -41.70
C ALA A 556 -17.77 -18.56 -40.84
N THR A 557 -17.42 -17.42 -40.24
CA THR A 557 -16.29 -17.28 -39.31
C THR A 557 -16.54 -17.96 -37.97
N LEU A 558 -17.77 -17.96 -37.46
CA LEU A 558 -18.15 -18.74 -36.27
C LEU A 558 -18.13 -20.25 -36.54
N ALA A 559 -18.58 -20.69 -37.72
CA ALA A 559 -18.55 -22.09 -38.12
C ALA A 559 -17.11 -22.61 -38.32
N LEU A 560 -16.23 -21.79 -38.91
CA LEU A 560 -14.80 -22.10 -39.04
C LEU A 560 -14.09 -22.14 -37.68
N ALA A 561 -14.41 -21.23 -36.76
CA ALA A 561 -13.85 -21.25 -35.41
C ALA A 561 -14.31 -22.48 -34.61
N ALA A 562 -15.59 -22.88 -34.73
CA ALA A 562 -16.11 -24.09 -34.11
C ALA A 562 -15.52 -25.37 -34.72
N ALA A 563 -15.35 -25.42 -36.04
CA ALA A 563 -14.71 -26.54 -36.73
C ALA A 563 -13.22 -26.67 -36.36
N MET A 564 -12.50 -25.55 -36.23
CA MET A 564 -11.11 -25.54 -35.75
C MET A 564 -11.01 -25.99 -34.28
N LEU A 565 -11.99 -25.63 -33.44
CA LEU A 565 -12.02 -26.08 -32.03
C LEU A 565 -12.26 -27.59 -31.91
N VAL A 566 -13.15 -28.14 -32.74
CA VAL A 566 -13.43 -29.59 -32.81
C VAL A 566 -12.21 -30.34 -33.35
N LEU A 567 -11.53 -29.77 -34.35
CA LEU A 567 -10.29 -30.34 -34.88
C LEU A 567 -9.17 -30.32 -33.82
N PHE A 568 -9.06 -29.24 -33.03
CA PHE A 568 -8.09 -29.13 -31.94
C PHE A 568 -8.37 -30.14 -30.82
N LEU A 569 -9.64 -30.32 -30.45
CA LEU A 569 -10.07 -31.34 -29.47
C LEU A 569 -9.84 -32.77 -29.96
N LEU A 570 -10.07 -33.03 -31.25
CA LEU A 570 -9.80 -34.35 -31.86
C LEU A 570 -8.29 -34.63 -31.94
N LEU A 571 -7.47 -33.64 -32.30
CA LEU A 571 -6.01 -33.77 -32.31
C LEU A 571 -5.44 -33.95 -30.91
N TRP A 572 -6.00 -33.27 -29.90
CA TRP A 572 -5.65 -33.44 -28.50
C TRP A 572 -6.03 -34.82 -27.96
N LEU A 573 -7.24 -35.31 -28.27
CA LEU A 573 -7.67 -36.67 -27.92
C LEU A 573 -6.85 -37.77 -28.63
N LEU A 574 -6.41 -37.53 -29.87
CA LEU A 574 -5.52 -38.44 -30.58
C LEU A 574 -4.10 -38.46 -29.99
N ALA A 575 -3.61 -37.32 -29.48
CA ALA A 575 -2.33 -37.23 -28.77
C ALA A 575 -2.36 -37.93 -27.40
N GLU A 576 -3.47 -37.81 -26.66
CA GLU A 576 -3.75 -38.54 -25.42
C GLU A 576 -3.85 -40.06 -25.65
N ALA A 577 -4.58 -40.48 -26.69
CA ALA A 577 -4.69 -41.89 -27.06
C ALA A 577 -3.35 -42.49 -27.52
N GLY A 578 -2.50 -41.72 -28.22
CA GLY A 578 -1.15 -42.12 -28.58
C GLY A 578 -0.22 -42.27 -27.36
N SER A 579 -0.37 -41.38 -26.37
CA SER A 579 0.41 -41.41 -25.12
C SER A 579 0.04 -42.61 -24.23
N LEU A 580 -1.25 -42.96 -24.18
CA LEU A 580 -1.74 -44.16 -23.50
C LEU A 580 -1.34 -45.48 -24.21
N LEU A 581 -1.29 -45.49 -25.54
CA LEU A 581 -0.82 -46.65 -26.32
C LEU A 581 0.69 -46.90 -26.14
N LEU A 582 1.49 -45.84 -26.00
CA LEU A 582 2.92 -45.91 -25.69
C LEU A 582 3.19 -46.38 -24.25
N LEU A 583 2.37 -45.97 -23.28
CA LEU A 583 2.42 -46.46 -21.90
C LEU A 583 1.99 -47.94 -21.79
N TRP A 584 1.08 -48.40 -22.64
CA TRP A 584 0.64 -49.80 -22.67
C TRP A 584 1.63 -50.73 -23.38
N LEU A 585 2.26 -50.29 -24.47
CA LEU A 585 3.29 -51.07 -25.19
C LEU A 585 4.65 -51.13 -24.46
N GLY A 586 4.87 -50.31 -23.43
CA GLY A 586 6.11 -50.25 -22.63
C GLY A 586 6.20 -51.24 -21.46
N ARG A 587 5.13 -51.97 -21.09
CA ARG A 587 5.15 -52.94 -19.97
C ARG A 587 5.45 -54.36 -20.45
N LYS A 588 6.70 -54.80 -20.32
CA LYS A 588 7.04 -56.23 -20.22
C LYS A 588 6.93 -56.70 -18.76
N PRO A 589 6.35 -57.88 -18.46
CA PRO A 589 6.28 -58.41 -17.11
C PRO A 589 7.55 -59.19 -16.73
N THR A 590 8.06 -58.98 -15.51
CA THR A 590 9.04 -59.87 -14.86
C THR A 590 8.37 -60.62 -13.70
N LYS A 591 8.47 -61.95 -13.75
CA LYS A 591 8.04 -62.95 -12.75
C LYS A 591 9.05 -63.05 -11.59
N ASN A 592 8.56 -63.20 -10.36
CA ASN A 592 8.88 -64.24 -9.35
C ASN A 592 8.37 -63.76 -7.98
N ALA A 593 7.30 -64.35 -7.43
CA ALA A 593 7.22 -65.59 -6.61
C ALA A 593 7.33 -65.23 -5.11
N ILE A 594 6.24 -65.26 -4.32
CA ILE A 594 5.63 -66.44 -3.69
C ILE A 594 6.71 -67.36 -3.12
N ASP A 595 7.01 -67.19 -1.83
CA ASP A 595 7.23 -68.27 -0.86
C ASP A 595 7.35 -67.70 0.57
N ASN A 596 6.94 -68.52 1.54
CA ASN A 596 7.06 -68.38 3.00
C ASN A 596 5.92 -67.69 3.78
N LEU A 597 4.77 -68.36 3.77
CA LEU A 597 3.87 -68.43 4.92
C LEU A 597 3.70 -69.91 5.29
N ASN A 598 4.45 -70.36 6.30
CA ASN A 598 4.11 -71.49 7.17
C ASN A 598 5.17 -71.64 8.26
N THR A 599 4.83 -71.29 9.50
CA THR A 599 5.04 -72.15 10.67
C THR A 599 4.28 -71.56 11.85
N THR A 600 3.26 -72.29 12.29
CA THR A 600 2.63 -72.21 13.61
C THR A 600 3.59 -72.77 14.67
N GLY A 601 3.58 -72.19 15.87
CA GLY A 601 4.31 -72.72 17.03
C GLY A 601 3.85 -72.06 18.33
N SER A 602 3.00 -72.79 19.06
CA SER A 602 2.53 -72.52 20.42
C SER A 602 3.63 -72.73 21.48
N GLY A 603 3.60 -71.95 22.57
CA GLY A 603 4.36 -72.24 23.79
C GLY A 603 4.00 -71.30 24.94
N GLU A 604 3.33 -71.84 25.96
CA GLU A 604 3.10 -71.23 27.28
C GLU A 604 4.41 -71.10 28.08
N GLY A 605 4.43 -70.20 29.09
CA GLY A 605 5.20 -70.46 30.32
C GLY A 605 5.94 -69.30 30.98
N THR A 606 5.34 -68.83 32.08
CA THR A 606 5.97 -68.48 33.38
C THR A 606 6.71 -67.15 33.60
N THR A 607 6.53 -66.70 34.84
CA THR A 607 6.93 -65.48 35.55
C THR A 607 8.42 -65.42 35.85
N ASP A 608 8.98 -64.21 36.01
CA ASP A 608 9.51 -63.69 37.28
C ASP A 608 10.21 -62.34 37.07
N ASP A 609 10.14 -61.53 38.13
CA ASP A 609 10.74 -60.21 38.32
C ASP A 609 12.27 -60.20 38.12
N ASP A 610 12.84 -59.08 37.69
CA ASP A 610 13.88 -58.38 38.46
C ASP A 610 14.33 -57.06 37.81
N ASP A 611 14.49 -56.07 38.67
CA ASP A 611 15.11 -54.77 38.44
C ASP A 611 16.51 -54.90 37.82
N ALA A 612 16.72 -54.25 36.67
CA ALA A 612 18.07 -53.91 36.22
C ALA A 612 18.04 -52.57 35.48
N ALA A 613 18.62 -51.55 36.14
CA ALA A 613 19.04 -50.31 35.51
C ALA A 613 19.92 -50.64 34.29
N ALA A 614 19.42 -50.32 33.10
CA ALA A 614 20.17 -50.41 31.86
C ALA A 614 20.14 -49.06 31.16
N SER A 615 21.33 -48.49 30.98
CA SER A 615 21.65 -47.62 29.86
C SER A 615 21.14 -48.27 28.57
N GLY A 616 19.97 -47.83 28.09
CA GLY A 616 19.38 -48.33 26.87
C GLY A 616 19.95 -47.59 25.66
N ASP A 617 20.83 -48.25 24.91
CA ASP A 617 21.05 -47.91 23.51
C ASP A 617 19.69 -47.81 22.81
N LEU A 618 19.45 -46.70 22.09
CA LEU A 618 18.31 -46.55 21.16
C LEU A 618 18.12 -47.84 20.35
N GLU A 619 16.88 -48.37 20.30
CA GLU A 619 16.56 -49.51 19.43
C GLU A 619 17.10 -49.25 18.01
N PRO A 620 17.69 -50.26 17.35
CA PRO A 620 18.25 -50.11 16.00
C PRO A 620 17.27 -49.49 14.99
N GLU A 621 15.97 -49.75 15.12
CA GLU A 621 14.91 -49.16 14.26
C GLU A 621 14.71 -47.66 14.48
N LEU A 622 14.92 -47.15 15.71
CA LEU A 622 14.85 -45.72 16.03
C LEU A 622 16.11 -44.97 15.58
N LYS A 623 17.29 -45.61 15.63
CA LYS A 623 18.56 -45.09 15.04
C LYS A 623 18.49 -45.04 13.50
N GLN A 624 17.90 -46.06 12.86
CA GLN A 624 17.90 -46.21 11.40
C GLN A 624 16.97 -45.22 10.66
N LYS A 625 15.96 -44.63 11.33
CA LYS A 625 15.07 -43.60 10.76
C LYS A 625 15.68 -42.20 10.72
N VAL A 626 16.70 -41.91 11.52
CA VAL A 626 17.34 -40.58 11.60
C VAL A 626 18.32 -40.37 10.43
N ASP A 627 18.96 -41.44 9.94
CA ASP A 627 20.02 -41.37 8.92
C ASP A 627 19.54 -41.55 7.46
N ASN A 628 18.30 -41.99 7.22
CA ASN A 628 17.85 -42.46 5.90
C ASN A 628 16.92 -41.51 5.13
N GLY A 629 16.79 -40.24 5.56
CA GLY A 629 15.96 -39.25 4.87
C GLY A 629 14.45 -39.42 5.06
N THR A 630 14.01 -40.12 6.11
CA THR A 630 12.59 -40.22 6.49
C THR A 630 12.17 -39.10 7.43
N ALA A 631 10.87 -38.74 7.42
CA ALA A 631 10.33 -37.72 8.32
C ALA A 631 10.48 -38.12 9.80
N LEU A 632 10.93 -37.20 10.66
CA LEU A 632 11.14 -37.48 12.09
C LEU A 632 9.83 -37.43 12.88
N MET A 633 9.33 -38.60 13.23
CA MET A 633 8.14 -38.76 14.08
C MET A 633 8.53 -38.74 15.57
N LEU A 634 8.07 -37.72 16.29
CA LEU A 634 8.41 -37.49 17.72
C LEU A 634 7.38 -38.10 18.69
N SER A 635 6.15 -38.39 18.24
CA SER A 635 5.13 -39.03 19.07
C SER A 635 5.58 -40.32 19.76
N PRO A 636 6.32 -41.25 19.10
CA PRO A 636 6.84 -42.43 19.77
C PRO A 636 7.78 -42.11 20.95
N PHE A 637 8.61 -41.06 20.85
CA PHE A 637 9.47 -40.64 21.96
C PHE A 637 8.65 -40.12 23.15
N VAL A 638 7.63 -39.31 22.86
CA VAL A 638 6.71 -38.78 23.87
C VAL A 638 5.91 -39.90 24.56
N GLU A 639 5.41 -40.86 23.79
CA GLU A 639 4.59 -41.98 24.30
C GLU A 639 5.41 -42.95 25.17
N ASN A 640 6.69 -43.16 24.84
CA ASN A 640 7.59 -44.05 25.58
C ASN A 640 8.42 -43.34 26.66
N GLY A 641 8.22 -42.04 26.89
CA GLY A 641 8.97 -41.26 27.89
C GLY A 641 10.45 -41.01 27.56
N LEU A 642 10.86 -41.19 26.30
CA LEU A 642 12.23 -40.99 25.79
C LEU A 642 12.49 -39.52 25.42
N LEU A 643 12.32 -38.62 26.39
CA LEU A 643 12.24 -37.18 26.13
C LEU A 643 13.58 -36.55 25.71
N GLU A 644 14.68 -36.96 26.33
CA GLU A 644 16.01 -36.42 26.02
C GLU A 644 16.50 -36.89 24.64
N GLU A 645 16.24 -38.15 24.29
CA GLU A 645 16.49 -38.69 22.97
C GLU A 645 15.64 -37.99 21.90
N GLY A 646 14.36 -37.75 22.19
CA GLY A 646 13.45 -37.03 21.31
C GLY A 646 13.91 -35.59 21.06
N ARG A 647 14.36 -34.88 22.09
CA ARG A 647 14.93 -33.52 21.97
C ARG A 647 16.18 -33.50 21.12
N LYS A 648 17.09 -34.44 21.38
CA LYS A 648 18.36 -34.55 20.63
C LYS A 648 18.10 -34.88 19.17
N ALA A 649 17.13 -35.73 18.87
CA ALA A 649 16.73 -36.05 17.51
C ALA A 649 16.08 -34.86 16.78
N ALA A 650 15.32 -34.03 17.51
CA ALA A 650 14.64 -32.87 16.93
C ALA A 650 15.58 -31.68 16.63
N GLU A 651 16.81 -31.67 17.18
CA GLU A 651 17.74 -30.54 17.04
C GLU A 651 18.25 -30.41 15.61
N VAL A 652 18.06 -29.25 14.98
CA VAL A 652 18.53 -28.97 13.61
C VAL A 652 19.99 -28.54 13.62
N ASP A 653 20.78 -29.02 12.67
CA ASP A 653 22.17 -28.58 12.48
C ASP A 653 22.22 -27.05 12.20
N PRO A 654 22.77 -26.24 13.13
CA PRO A 654 22.76 -24.79 13.01
C PRO A 654 23.71 -24.27 11.93
N SER A 655 24.64 -25.10 11.42
CA SER A 655 25.63 -24.67 10.42
C SER A 655 25.01 -24.23 9.09
N LEU A 656 23.87 -24.83 8.73
CA LEU A 656 23.08 -24.45 7.55
C LEU A 656 22.15 -23.25 7.79
N PHE A 657 22.02 -22.82 9.05
CA PHE A 657 21.05 -21.81 9.49
C PHE A 657 21.70 -20.69 10.30
N LEU A 658 22.85 -20.22 9.83
CA LEU A 658 23.55 -19.05 10.37
C LEU A 658 23.91 -19.18 11.86
N GLY A 659 24.12 -20.41 12.35
CA GLY A 659 24.42 -20.67 13.76
C GLY A 659 23.21 -20.60 14.69
N VAL A 660 21.99 -20.41 14.17
CA VAL A 660 20.77 -20.35 14.99
C VAL A 660 20.39 -21.76 15.43
N LYS A 661 20.32 -21.98 16.74
CA LYS A 661 19.83 -23.23 17.34
C LYS A 661 18.30 -23.30 17.29
N PHE A 662 17.74 -24.41 16.79
CA PHE A 662 16.29 -24.65 16.80
C PHE A 662 15.96 -26.15 16.63
N TYR A 663 14.68 -26.48 16.79
CA TYR A 663 14.16 -27.85 16.77
C TYR A 663 12.99 -27.99 15.80
N THR A 664 12.91 -29.14 15.13
CA THR A 664 11.81 -29.48 14.22
C THR A 664 11.44 -30.96 14.32
N GLY A 665 10.24 -31.30 13.85
CA GLY A 665 9.78 -32.68 13.74
C GLY A 665 8.26 -32.76 13.69
N TYR A 666 7.74 -33.99 13.76
CA TYR A 666 6.32 -34.27 13.60
C TYR A 666 5.69 -34.86 14.86
N PHE A 667 4.49 -34.37 15.20
CA PHE A 667 3.60 -35.03 16.14
C PHE A 667 2.41 -35.64 15.40
N THR A 668 2.17 -36.93 15.59
CA THR A 668 0.94 -37.61 15.19
C THR A 668 -0.19 -37.15 16.11
N VAL A 669 -1.16 -36.44 15.53
CA VAL A 669 -2.28 -35.84 16.26
C VAL A 669 -3.58 -36.61 16.07
N ASP A 670 -3.67 -37.46 15.04
CA ASP A 670 -4.72 -38.45 14.86
C ASP A 670 -4.15 -39.75 14.26
N LYS A 671 -4.06 -40.79 15.08
CA LYS A 671 -3.56 -42.11 14.67
C LYS A 671 -4.48 -42.81 13.67
N THR A 672 -5.77 -42.48 13.65
CA THR A 672 -6.77 -43.12 12.77
C THR A 672 -6.49 -42.84 11.30
N TYR A 673 -6.04 -41.63 11.02
CA TYR A 673 -5.79 -41.13 9.67
C TYR A 673 -4.31 -40.81 9.43
N ASP A 674 -3.44 -41.22 10.34
CA ASP A 674 -2.01 -40.90 10.29
C ASP A 674 -1.79 -39.40 10.00
N SER A 675 -2.51 -38.56 10.75
CA SER A 675 -2.45 -37.11 10.60
C SER A 675 -1.31 -36.56 11.47
N ASN A 676 -0.34 -35.92 10.82
CA ASN A 676 0.93 -35.53 11.40
C ASN A 676 1.16 -34.02 11.23
N THR A 677 1.40 -33.35 12.36
CA THR A 677 1.63 -31.90 12.43
C THR A 677 3.12 -31.60 12.57
N PHE A 678 3.66 -30.74 11.71
CA PHE A 678 5.04 -30.25 11.78
C PHE A 678 5.15 -29.00 12.67
N PHE A 679 6.27 -28.83 13.37
CA PHE A 679 6.54 -27.62 14.13
C PHE A 679 7.97 -27.10 13.91
N TRP A 680 8.14 -25.82 14.20
CA TRP A 680 9.43 -25.16 14.36
C TRP A 680 9.52 -24.57 15.76
N TYR A 681 10.59 -24.85 16.49
CA TYR A 681 10.82 -24.28 17.81
C TYR A 681 12.18 -23.61 17.91
N PHE A 682 12.17 -22.29 18.11
CA PHE A 682 13.34 -21.45 18.31
C PHE A 682 13.39 -21.00 19.78
N PRO A 683 14.29 -21.57 20.61
CA PRO A 683 14.49 -21.07 21.97
C PRO A 683 15.11 -19.67 21.95
N VAL A 684 14.65 -18.80 22.84
CA VAL A 684 15.24 -17.47 23.05
C VAL A 684 16.73 -17.58 23.35
N GLN A 685 17.53 -16.65 22.85
CA GLN A 685 18.97 -16.60 23.12
C GLN A 685 19.28 -15.58 24.21
N GLY A 686 20.21 -15.92 25.11
CA GLY A 686 20.71 -15.00 26.15
C GLY A 686 19.78 -14.75 27.34
N ILE A 687 18.60 -15.38 27.40
CA ILE A 687 17.65 -15.32 28.51
C ILE A 687 17.28 -16.76 28.90
N PRO A 688 17.14 -17.10 30.20
CA PRO A 688 16.64 -18.42 30.59
C PRO A 688 15.26 -18.71 29.99
N VAL A 689 15.11 -19.87 29.34
CA VAL A 689 13.89 -20.25 28.59
C VAL A 689 12.65 -20.34 29.48
N ASN A 690 12.81 -20.69 30.75
CA ASN A 690 11.76 -20.75 31.76
C ASN A 690 11.30 -19.37 32.27
N GLU A 691 12.07 -18.31 32.00
CA GLU A 691 11.78 -16.94 32.42
C GLU A 691 11.27 -16.07 31.26
N ALA A 692 11.77 -16.30 30.05
CA ALA A 692 11.35 -15.56 28.87
C ALA A 692 9.92 -15.90 28.44
N PRO A 693 9.11 -14.91 28.03
CA PRO A 693 7.85 -15.18 27.35
C PRO A 693 8.08 -16.02 26.09
N TRP A 694 7.11 -16.84 25.73
CA TRP A 694 7.14 -17.60 24.49
C TRP A 694 5.84 -17.42 23.71
N ILE A 695 5.97 -17.47 22.39
CA ILE A 695 4.90 -17.19 21.45
C ILE A 695 4.62 -18.44 20.62
N ILE A 696 3.39 -18.93 20.66
CA ILE A 696 2.89 -19.83 19.62
C ILE A 696 2.38 -18.96 18.48
N TRP A 697 2.91 -19.16 17.28
CA TRP A 697 2.47 -18.46 16.08
C TRP A 697 1.64 -19.37 15.18
N LEU A 698 0.44 -18.91 14.84
CA LEU A 698 -0.48 -19.58 13.91
C LEU A 698 -0.70 -18.71 12.67
N GLN A 699 -0.49 -19.30 11.50
CA GLN A 699 -0.72 -18.63 10.22
C GLN A 699 -2.18 -18.76 9.75
N GLY A 700 -2.62 -17.85 8.88
CA GLY A 700 -3.96 -17.80 8.35
C GLY A 700 -4.25 -18.70 7.13
N GLY A 701 -5.02 -18.17 6.18
CA GLY A 701 -5.53 -18.90 5.01
C GLY A 701 -7.03 -19.16 5.09
N PRO A 702 -7.49 -20.34 5.57
CA PRO A 702 -6.72 -21.42 6.22
C PRO A 702 -5.84 -22.20 5.24
N GLY A 703 -4.84 -22.93 5.78
CA GLY A 703 -3.97 -23.81 4.98
C GLY A 703 -2.72 -23.12 4.41
N VAL A 704 -2.38 -21.92 4.91
CA VAL A 704 -1.13 -21.23 4.57
C VAL A 704 -0.04 -21.65 5.54
N SER A 705 1.14 -21.96 5.02
CA SER A 705 2.28 -22.43 5.81
C SER A 705 2.86 -21.33 6.72
N VAL A 706 3.28 -21.72 7.94
CA VAL A 706 4.01 -20.83 8.86
C VAL A 706 5.42 -20.49 8.39
N VAL A 707 5.94 -21.16 7.36
CA VAL A 707 7.24 -20.85 6.74
C VAL A 707 7.33 -19.38 6.34
N LEU A 708 6.25 -18.79 5.83
CA LEU A 708 6.20 -17.36 5.54
C LEU A 708 6.63 -16.51 6.75
N SER A 709 6.17 -16.91 7.93
CA SER A 709 6.47 -16.19 9.17
C SER A 709 7.86 -16.50 9.72
N VAL A 710 8.39 -17.68 9.45
CA VAL A 710 9.76 -18.10 9.80
C VAL A 710 10.80 -17.33 8.99
N PHE A 711 10.53 -17.09 7.70
CA PHE A 711 11.49 -16.52 6.76
C PHE A 711 11.22 -15.06 6.36
N ASP A 712 10.02 -14.51 6.51
CA ASP A 712 9.76 -13.13 6.06
C ASP A 712 9.10 -12.25 7.11
N GLU A 713 8.59 -12.80 8.22
CA GLU A 713 7.91 -11.99 9.26
C GLU A 713 8.74 -11.92 10.56
N ILE A 714 8.42 -12.79 11.52
CA ILE A 714 8.89 -12.68 12.91
C ILE A 714 10.05 -13.63 13.22
N GLY A 715 10.27 -14.65 12.37
CA GLY A 715 11.31 -15.65 12.54
C GLY A 715 12.72 -15.10 12.29
N PRO A 716 13.76 -15.92 12.54
CA PRO A 716 15.14 -15.46 12.57
C PRO A 716 15.79 -15.32 11.18
N PHE A 717 15.11 -15.74 10.12
CA PHE A 717 15.68 -15.87 8.79
C PHE A 717 15.04 -14.93 7.78
N LYS A 718 15.76 -14.71 6.69
CA LYS A 718 15.32 -14.15 5.41
C LYS A 718 15.92 -14.94 4.26
N VAL A 719 15.28 -14.92 3.09
CA VAL A 719 15.88 -15.45 1.87
C VAL A 719 15.95 -14.33 0.85
N ASN A 720 17.12 -14.09 0.28
CA ASN A 720 17.28 -13.08 -0.75
C ASN A 720 16.88 -13.59 -2.14
N THR A 721 16.87 -12.69 -3.11
CA THR A 721 16.45 -13.01 -4.50
C THR A 721 17.29 -14.10 -5.18
N GLU A 722 18.49 -14.38 -4.69
CA GLU A 722 19.36 -15.47 -5.18
C GLU A 722 19.02 -16.83 -4.55
N GLY A 723 18.15 -16.86 -3.53
CA GLY A 723 17.82 -18.07 -2.76
C GLY A 723 18.81 -18.36 -1.63
N ASN A 724 19.58 -17.37 -1.20
CA ASN A 724 20.52 -17.48 -0.08
C ASN A 724 19.88 -17.03 1.23
N LEU A 725 20.23 -17.73 2.31
CA LEU A 725 19.73 -17.47 3.66
C LEU A 725 20.44 -16.27 4.28
N GLU A 726 19.67 -15.36 4.87
CA GLU A 726 20.13 -14.17 5.58
C GLU A 726 19.50 -14.09 6.98
N SER A 727 20.09 -13.29 7.87
CA SER A 727 19.53 -13.07 9.21
C SER A 727 18.43 -12.02 9.17
N ASN A 728 17.36 -12.23 9.95
CA ASN A 728 16.37 -11.20 10.22
C ASN A 728 16.78 -10.35 11.44
N PRO A 729 17.26 -9.11 11.27
CA PRO A 729 17.69 -8.25 12.38
C PRO A 729 16.54 -7.82 13.30
N HIS A 730 15.29 -8.05 12.88
CA HIS A 730 14.09 -7.68 13.62
C HIS A 730 13.25 -8.88 14.04
N THR A 731 13.88 -10.07 14.10
CA THR A 731 13.22 -11.26 14.64
C THR A 731 12.70 -11.04 16.06
N TRP A 732 11.54 -11.62 16.36
CA TRP A 732 10.97 -11.61 17.71
C TRP A 732 11.73 -12.55 18.66
N LEU A 733 12.60 -13.42 18.12
CA LEU A 733 13.47 -14.35 18.86
C LEU A 733 14.41 -13.63 19.84
N GLN A 734 14.67 -12.34 19.63
CA GLN A 734 15.48 -11.52 20.52
C GLN A 734 14.89 -11.38 21.93
N ASN A 735 13.58 -11.56 22.09
CA ASN A 735 12.90 -11.37 23.38
C ASN A 735 11.95 -12.51 23.76
N HIS A 736 11.73 -13.46 22.85
CA HIS A 736 10.76 -14.53 23.01
C HIS A 736 11.31 -15.84 22.48
N SER A 737 10.90 -16.96 23.08
CA SER A 737 10.99 -18.23 22.35
C SER A 737 9.83 -18.30 21.35
N LEU A 738 10.07 -18.79 20.14
CA LEU A 738 9.07 -18.85 19.08
C LEU A 738 8.72 -20.31 18.74
N VAL A 739 7.43 -20.63 18.75
CA VAL A 739 6.90 -21.93 18.34
C VAL A 739 5.95 -21.72 17.18
N PHE A 740 6.32 -22.20 16.00
CA PHE A 740 5.45 -22.17 14.83
C PHE A 740 4.85 -23.55 14.63
N ILE A 741 3.53 -23.63 14.50
CA ILE A 741 2.82 -24.89 14.27
C ILE A 741 2.22 -24.87 12.88
N GLU A 742 2.64 -25.79 12.02
CA GLU A 742 2.04 -25.97 10.69
C GLU A 742 0.64 -26.54 10.82
N SER A 743 -0.37 -25.70 10.66
CA SER A 743 -1.76 -26.10 10.87
C SER A 743 -2.70 -25.33 9.95
N PRO A 744 -3.83 -25.91 9.51
CA PRO A 744 -4.32 -27.28 9.75
C PRO A 744 -3.49 -28.39 9.06
N ILE A 745 -3.84 -29.66 9.28
CA ILE A 745 -3.24 -30.80 8.55
C ILE A 745 -3.39 -30.57 7.04
N GLY A 746 -2.27 -30.63 6.31
CA GLY A 746 -2.16 -30.27 4.90
C GLY A 746 -1.45 -28.92 4.65
N ALA A 747 -1.29 -28.07 5.67
CA ALA A 747 -0.53 -26.82 5.57
C ALA A 747 0.99 -27.08 5.67
N GLY A 748 1.77 -26.44 4.80
CA GLY A 748 3.23 -26.50 4.83
C GLY A 748 3.75 -27.93 4.73
N TYR A 749 4.40 -28.39 5.79
CA TYR A 749 4.92 -29.75 5.91
C TYR A 749 3.97 -30.72 6.61
N SER A 750 2.90 -30.25 7.25
CA SER A 750 1.92 -31.12 7.93
C SER A 750 1.13 -31.95 6.92
N PHE A 751 1.02 -33.25 7.17
CA PHE A 751 0.50 -34.19 6.18
C PHE A 751 -0.40 -35.27 6.81
N THR A 752 -1.10 -35.98 5.93
CA THR A 752 -1.84 -37.21 6.24
C THR A 752 -1.72 -38.16 5.05
N ASN A 753 -1.70 -39.46 5.32
CA ASN A 753 -1.73 -40.50 4.28
C ASN A 753 -3.16 -40.89 3.88
N HIS A 754 -4.19 -40.23 4.43
CA HIS A 754 -5.59 -40.53 4.19
C HIS A 754 -6.37 -39.28 3.77
N ASN A 755 -7.22 -39.39 2.74
CA ASN A 755 -8.07 -38.29 2.27
C ASN A 755 -9.02 -37.74 3.36
N ASN A 756 -9.35 -38.54 4.37
CA ASN A 756 -10.18 -38.13 5.50
C ASN A 756 -9.39 -37.55 6.67
N GLY A 757 -8.06 -37.54 6.61
CA GLY A 757 -7.20 -36.97 7.65
C GLY A 757 -7.01 -35.45 7.54
N PHE A 758 -7.43 -34.84 6.41
CA PHE A 758 -7.49 -33.38 6.27
C PHE A 758 -8.49 -32.80 7.26
N THR A 759 -8.21 -31.58 7.72
CA THR A 759 -9.08 -30.91 8.68
C THR A 759 -10.33 -30.38 7.96
N ARG A 760 -11.52 -30.78 8.43
CA ARG A 760 -12.82 -30.45 7.79
C ARG A 760 -13.70 -29.50 8.59
N ASP A 761 -13.37 -29.29 9.86
CA ASP A 761 -14.12 -28.43 10.77
C ASP A 761 -13.21 -27.87 11.86
N ILE A 762 -13.67 -26.80 12.50
CA ILE A 762 -12.90 -26.10 13.55
C ILE A 762 -12.68 -26.96 14.80
N ALA A 763 -13.59 -27.88 15.16
CA ALA A 763 -13.40 -28.73 16.33
C ALA A 763 -12.28 -29.75 16.10
N THR A 764 -12.23 -30.35 14.92
CA THR A 764 -11.13 -31.22 14.48
C THR A 764 -9.83 -30.44 14.41
N TYR A 765 -9.85 -29.20 13.90
CA TYR A 765 -8.69 -28.30 13.91
C TYR A 765 -8.17 -28.13 15.34
N LEU A 766 -9.02 -27.67 16.26
CA LEU A 766 -8.65 -27.44 17.66
C LEU A 766 -8.08 -28.70 18.33
N LYS A 767 -8.72 -29.86 18.10
CA LYS A 767 -8.25 -31.15 18.63
C LYS A 767 -6.82 -31.44 18.18
N HIS A 768 -6.51 -31.24 16.90
CA HIS A 768 -5.16 -31.43 16.36
C HIS A 768 -4.15 -30.45 16.97
N LEU A 769 -4.48 -29.16 17.01
CA LEU A 769 -3.62 -28.14 17.61
C LEU A 769 -3.33 -28.42 19.09
N TYR A 770 -4.35 -28.75 19.87
CA TYR A 770 -4.20 -29.03 21.30
C TYR A 770 -3.42 -30.33 21.54
N SER A 771 -3.63 -31.36 20.71
CA SER A 771 -2.83 -32.60 20.74
C SER A 771 -1.35 -32.34 20.47
N ALA A 772 -1.03 -31.56 19.42
CA ALA A 772 0.33 -31.15 19.11
C ALA A 772 0.96 -30.35 20.27
N LEU A 773 0.23 -29.37 20.83
CA LEU A 773 0.69 -28.58 21.97
C LEU A 773 0.97 -29.45 23.21
N GLY A 774 0.10 -30.44 23.48
CA GLY A 774 0.27 -31.37 24.60
C GLY A 774 1.56 -32.19 24.46
N GLN A 775 1.80 -32.75 23.28
CA GLN A 775 3.02 -33.52 22.98
C GLN A 775 4.27 -32.63 23.02
N PHE A 776 4.20 -31.43 22.44
CA PHE A 776 5.26 -30.43 22.48
C PHE A 776 5.64 -30.06 23.92
N LEU A 777 4.67 -29.79 24.79
CA LEU A 777 4.92 -29.45 26.20
C LEU A 777 5.30 -30.65 27.08
N THR A 778 5.16 -31.87 26.58
CA THR A 778 5.75 -33.07 27.21
C THR A 778 7.21 -33.20 26.79
N LEU A 779 7.56 -32.84 25.56
CA LEU A 779 8.94 -32.81 25.10
C LEU A 779 9.71 -31.59 25.64
N PHE A 780 9.07 -30.43 25.84
CA PHE A 780 9.67 -29.18 26.36
C PHE A 780 8.94 -28.66 27.62
N PRO A 781 8.90 -29.43 28.73
CA PRO A 781 8.17 -29.10 29.96
C PRO A 781 8.56 -27.77 30.61
N GLU A 782 9.78 -27.27 30.40
CA GLU A 782 10.25 -25.99 30.92
C GLU A 782 9.36 -24.80 30.49
N LEU A 783 8.72 -24.89 29.33
CA LEU A 783 7.85 -23.84 28.79
C LEU A 783 6.47 -23.79 29.48
N ARG A 784 6.05 -24.83 30.20
CA ARG A 784 4.72 -24.87 30.85
C ARG A 784 4.54 -23.74 31.87
N LYS A 785 5.61 -23.40 32.58
CA LYS A 785 5.63 -22.33 33.60
C LYS A 785 5.96 -20.96 33.01
N ALA A 786 6.63 -20.91 31.86
CA ALA A 786 6.99 -19.67 31.19
C ALA A 786 5.72 -18.94 30.67
N PRO A 787 5.70 -17.59 30.65
CA PRO A 787 4.56 -16.82 30.14
C PRO A 787 4.25 -17.16 28.67
N LEU A 788 3.09 -17.76 28.42
CA LEU A 788 2.62 -18.08 27.06
C LEU A 788 1.79 -16.93 26.48
N PHE A 789 2.10 -16.56 25.25
CA PHE A 789 1.23 -15.77 24.39
C PHE A 789 0.89 -16.55 23.12
N ILE A 790 -0.37 -16.51 22.70
CA ILE A 790 -0.79 -17.15 21.45
C ILE A 790 -1.01 -16.05 20.42
N ALA A 791 -0.24 -16.08 19.36
CA ALA A 791 -0.24 -15.10 18.29
C ALA A 791 -0.70 -15.73 16.99
N GLY A 792 -1.35 -14.94 16.15
CA GLY A 792 -1.65 -15.35 14.80
C GLY A 792 -2.30 -14.24 14.01
N GLN A 793 -2.45 -14.47 12.71
CA GLN A 793 -2.98 -13.48 11.80
C GLN A 793 -4.01 -14.00 10.81
N SER A 794 -4.77 -13.08 10.20
CA SER A 794 -5.76 -13.41 9.19
C SER A 794 -6.78 -14.43 9.73
N TYR A 795 -6.98 -15.56 9.05
CA TYR A 795 -7.85 -16.66 9.51
C TYR A 795 -7.48 -17.21 10.89
N ALA A 796 -6.21 -17.13 11.31
CA ALA A 796 -5.80 -17.57 12.65
C ALA A 796 -6.37 -16.69 13.77
N GLY A 797 -6.96 -15.54 13.43
CA GLY A 797 -7.81 -14.79 14.34
C GLY A 797 -8.88 -15.65 15.01
N LEU A 798 -9.38 -16.69 14.33
CA LEU A 798 -10.35 -17.63 14.87
C LEU A 798 -9.68 -18.69 15.76
N THR A 799 -8.57 -19.27 15.31
CA THR A 799 -7.93 -20.43 15.96
C THR A 799 -7.08 -20.07 17.17
N VAL A 800 -6.48 -18.87 17.19
CA VAL A 800 -5.80 -18.31 18.37
C VAL A 800 -6.76 -18.26 19.56
N GLN A 801 -7.99 -17.80 19.32
CA GLN A 801 -9.02 -17.66 20.35
C GLN A 801 -9.53 -19.02 20.80
N ASP A 802 -9.71 -19.96 19.87
CA ASP A 802 -10.20 -21.29 20.17
C ASP A 802 -9.19 -22.10 21.01
N LEU A 803 -7.90 -22.04 20.65
CA LEU A 803 -6.82 -22.67 21.43
C LEU A 803 -6.70 -22.05 22.84
N ALA A 804 -6.76 -20.73 22.94
CA ALA A 804 -6.74 -20.03 24.23
C ALA A 804 -7.92 -20.44 25.12
N MET A 805 -9.11 -20.56 24.53
CA MET A 805 -10.32 -21.00 25.24
C MET A 805 -10.20 -22.44 25.75
N GLU A 806 -9.61 -23.33 24.96
CA GLU A 806 -9.40 -24.72 25.38
C GLU A 806 -8.39 -24.83 26.53
N ILE A 807 -7.30 -24.04 26.49
CA ILE A 807 -6.35 -23.94 27.60
C ILE A 807 -7.03 -23.40 28.85
N HIS A 808 -7.84 -22.34 28.71
CA HIS A 808 -8.59 -21.75 29.82
C HIS A 808 -9.51 -22.76 30.51
N ARG A 809 -10.29 -23.53 29.74
CA ARG A 809 -11.21 -24.56 30.27
C ARG A 809 -10.49 -25.68 31.03
N ARG A 810 -9.26 -26.01 30.63
CA ARG A 810 -8.49 -27.13 31.20
C ARG A 810 -7.50 -26.74 32.29
N LYS A 811 -7.37 -25.45 32.60
CA LYS A 811 -6.41 -24.93 33.58
C LYS A 811 -6.49 -25.62 34.95
N HIS A 812 -7.66 -26.06 35.38
CA HIS A 812 -7.86 -26.74 36.66
C HIS A 812 -7.75 -28.27 36.60
N LEU A 813 -7.42 -28.84 35.45
CA LEU A 813 -7.23 -30.27 35.28
C LEU A 813 -5.77 -30.67 35.51
N PRO A 814 -5.50 -31.87 36.05
CA PRO A 814 -4.13 -32.39 36.19
C PRO A 814 -3.36 -32.35 34.87
N GLY A 815 -2.17 -31.76 34.86
CA GLY A 815 -1.34 -31.60 33.65
C GLY A 815 -1.80 -30.48 32.69
N GLY A 816 -2.87 -29.75 33.03
CA GLY A 816 -3.44 -28.65 32.24
C GLY A 816 -2.94 -27.25 32.60
N ASP A 817 -2.07 -27.10 33.59
CA ASP A 817 -1.47 -25.83 34.00
C ASP A 817 -0.49 -25.32 32.92
N ILE A 818 -1.00 -24.49 32.01
CA ILE A 818 -0.23 -23.70 31.05
C ILE A 818 -0.37 -22.24 31.43
N ASN A 819 0.76 -21.53 31.59
CA ASN A 819 0.78 -20.13 32.02
C ASN A 819 0.41 -19.14 30.89
N LEU A 820 -0.80 -19.26 30.34
CA LEU A 820 -1.35 -18.33 29.35
C LEU A 820 -1.48 -16.92 29.95
N LYS A 821 -0.89 -15.92 29.28
CA LYS A 821 -0.94 -14.50 29.66
C LYS A 821 -1.78 -13.66 28.71
N GLY A 822 -1.70 -13.92 27.41
CA GLY A 822 -2.42 -13.10 26.45
C GLY A 822 -2.45 -13.63 25.03
N LEU A 823 -3.16 -12.90 24.19
CA LEU A 823 -3.38 -13.20 22.78
C LEU A 823 -2.89 -12.03 21.91
N ILE A 824 -2.29 -12.34 20.77
CA ILE A 824 -1.89 -11.35 19.76
C ILE A 824 -2.64 -11.67 18.46
N LEU A 825 -3.48 -10.74 18.01
CA LEU A 825 -4.33 -10.86 16.84
C LEU A 825 -3.85 -9.88 15.77
N GLY A 826 -3.05 -10.35 14.80
CA GLY A 826 -2.54 -9.52 13.69
C GLY A 826 -3.49 -9.56 12.49
N ASN A 827 -3.99 -8.41 12.02
CA ASN A 827 -4.88 -8.31 10.85
C ASN A 827 -5.95 -9.42 10.82
N ALA A 828 -6.53 -9.67 12.00
CA ALA A 828 -7.17 -10.93 12.31
C ALA A 828 -8.64 -10.92 11.90
N ARG A 829 -9.08 -12.01 11.26
CA ARG A 829 -10.49 -12.29 11.07
C ARG A 829 -11.07 -12.84 12.37
N THR A 830 -12.01 -12.12 12.97
CA THR A 830 -12.67 -12.49 14.23
C THR A 830 -14.16 -12.81 14.06
N GLU A 831 -14.79 -12.22 13.06
CA GLU A 831 -16.24 -12.32 12.83
C GLU A 831 -16.55 -12.60 11.35
N SER A 832 -17.74 -13.15 11.07
CA SER A 832 -18.24 -13.39 9.72
C SER A 832 -18.67 -12.12 9.00
N ASP A 833 -19.20 -11.13 9.72
CA ASP A 833 -19.67 -9.86 9.16
C ASP A 833 -18.55 -9.08 8.44
N LEU A 834 -17.29 -9.21 8.91
CA LEU A 834 -16.11 -8.60 8.28
C LEU A 834 -15.94 -9.00 6.81
N LEU A 835 -16.42 -10.19 6.43
CA LEU A 835 -16.28 -10.72 5.08
C LEU A 835 -17.03 -9.89 4.02
N ALA A 836 -18.07 -9.15 4.40
CA ALA A 836 -18.79 -8.28 3.46
C ALA A 836 -18.22 -6.87 3.40
N GLU A 837 -17.47 -6.46 4.43
CA GLU A 837 -16.93 -5.10 4.56
C GLU A 837 -15.60 -4.90 3.82
N PHE A 838 -14.96 -5.98 3.35
CA PHE A 838 -13.68 -5.94 2.62
C PHE A 838 -13.70 -5.11 1.33
N VAL A 839 -14.88 -4.77 0.80
CA VAL A 839 -14.99 -3.93 -0.40
C VAL A 839 -14.77 -2.44 -0.09
N ARG A 840 -15.01 -1.99 1.15
CA ARG A 840 -14.91 -0.57 1.53
C ARG A 840 -13.51 0.02 1.31
N PRO A 841 -12.40 -0.64 1.70
CA PRO A 841 -11.05 -0.11 1.53
C PRO A 841 -10.70 0.17 0.06
N PHE A 842 -11.15 -0.66 -0.87
CA PHE A 842 -10.88 -0.46 -2.30
C PHE A 842 -11.44 0.87 -2.83
N TYR A 843 -12.62 1.28 -2.35
CA TYR A 843 -13.19 2.58 -2.69
C TYR A 843 -12.40 3.72 -2.03
N HIS A 844 -12.19 3.59 -0.72
CA HIS A 844 -11.57 4.65 0.06
C HIS A 844 -10.11 4.93 -0.32
N PHE A 845 -9.36 3.91 -0.70
CA PHE A 845 -8.00 4.05 -1.23
C PHE A 845 -7.97 4.44 -2.72
N GLY A 846 -9.11 4.75 -3.35
CA GLY A 846 -9.17 5.18 -4.76
C GLY A 846 -8.84 4.08 -5.78
N LEU A 847 -8.77 2.81 -5.35
CA LEU A 847 -8.54 1.66 -6.23
C LEU A 847 -9.75 1.39 -7.12
N LEU A 848 -10.95 1.63 -6.60
CA LEU A 848 -12.20 1.59 -7.33
C LEU A 848 -12.93 2.93 -7.24
N VAL A 849 -13.79 3.17 -8.23
CA VAL A 849 -14.70 4.33 -8.25
C VAL A 849 -16.15 3.90 -7.97
N GLU A 850 -17.02 4.88 -7.72
CA GLU A 850 -18.42 4.64 -7.34
C GLU A 850 -19.15 3.71 -8.31
N GLU A 851 -18.96 3.86 -9.63
CA GLU A 851 -19.61 3.00 -10.63
C GLU A 851 -19.14 1.55 -10.53
N GLN A 852 -17.86 1.33 -10.20
CA GLN A 852 -17.32 -0.01 -9.99
C GLN A 852 -17.84 -0.60 -8.66
N MET A 853 -18.05 0.22 -7.64
CA MET A 853 -18.67 -0.20 -6.38
C MET A 853 -20.13 -0.61 -6.58
N GLN A 854 -20.90 0.17 -7.34
CA GLN A 854 -22.28 -0.16 -7.71
C GLN A 854 -22.38 -1.47 -8.49
N LEU A 855 -21.39 -1.78 -9.34
CA LEU A 855 -21.34 -3.06 -10.06
C LEU A 855 -21.19 -4.27 -9.14
N VAL A 856 -20.45 -4.15 -8.04
CA VAL A 856 -20.23 -5.28 -7.12
C VAL A 856 -21.26 -5.38 -6.01
N GLN A 857 -22.05 -4.33 -5.78
CA GLN A 857 -23.05 -4.26 -4.71
C GLN A 857 -23.99 -5.47 -4.64
N PRO A 858 -24.53 -6.01 -5.76
CA PRO A 858 -25.39 -7.19 -5.71
C PRO A 858 -24.70 -8.44 -5.14
N LEU A 859 -23.39 -8.61 -5.33
CA LEU A 859 -22.61 -9.70 -4.74
C LEU A 859 -22.40 -9.49 -3.25
N VAL A 860 -22.16 -8.24 -2.82
CA VAL A 860 -22.05 -7.85 -1.41
C VAL A 860 -23.37 -8.15 -0.69
N ASP A 861 -24.49 -7.73 -1.25
CA ASP A 861 -25.82 -7.96 -0.68
C ASP A 861 -26.14 -9.45 -0.60
N GLY A 862 -25.80 -10.21 -1.65
CA GLY A 862 -25.93 -11.67 -1.66
C GLY A 862 -25.06 -12.36 -0.59
N LEU A 863 -23.85 -11.87 -0.36
CA LEU A 863 -22.96 -12.36 0.70
C LEU A 863 -23.53 -12.06 2.09
N ARG A 864 -23.97 -10.82 2.34
CA ARG A 864 -24.67 -10.45 3.57
C ARG A 864 -25.90 -11.32 3.83
N GLY A 865 -26.67 -11.63 2.78
CA GLY A 865 -27.81 -12.54 2.87
C GLY A 865 -27.46 -13.98 3.23
N ASP A 866 -26.28 -14.48 2.80
CA ASP A 866 -25.78 -15.80 3.23
C ASP A 866 -25.23 -15.78 4.65
N ILE A 867 -24.54 -14.71 5.06
CA ILE A 867 -24.07 -14.51 6.44
C ILE A 867 -25.26 -14.50 7.40
N ALA A 868 -26.28 -13.68 7.13
CA ALA A 868 -27.47 -13.56 7.97
C ALA A 868 -28.27 -14.86 8.08
N ALA A 869 -28.24 -15.69 7.05
CA ALA A 869 -28.90 -17.00 7.03
C ALA A 869 -27.97 -18.17 7.44
N ASN A 870 -26.76 -17.88 7.91
CA ASN A 870 -25.73 -18.84 8.28
C ASN A 870 -25.42 -19.90 7.19
N ARG A 871 -25.46 -19.52 5.91
CA ARG A 871 -25.16 -20.40 4.76
C ARG A 871 -23.67 -20.38 4.43
N SER A 872 -22.89 -21.13 5.21
CA SER A 872 -21.43 -21.09 5.22
C SER A 872 -20.75 -21.30 3.85
N VAL A 873 -21.09 -22.40 3.17
CA VAL A 873 -20.53 -22.72 1.84
C VAL A 873 -20.94 -21.67 0.80
N GLY A 874 -22.19 -21.20 0.84
CA GLY A 874 -22.69 -20.16 -0.06
C GLY A 874 -21.95 -18.83 0.13
N ALA A 875 -21.72 -18.43 1.39
CA ALA A 875 -20.96 -17.25 1.73
C ALA A 875 -19.52 -17.33 1.22
N LYS A 876 -18.84 -18.49 1.39
CA LYS A 876 -17.48 -18.70 0.86
C LYS A 876 -17.43 -18.50 -0.66
N GLN A 877 -18.36 -19.13 -1.38
CA GLN A 877 -18.44 -19.02 -2.84
C GLN A 877 -18.66 -17.57 -3.29
N LYS A 878 -19.58 -16.84 -2.64
CA LYS A 878 -19.83 -15.43 -2.95
C LYS A 878 -18.65 -14.53 -2.61
N ARG A 879 -17.98 -14.76 -1.47
CA ARG A 879 -16.76 -14.04 -1.11
C ARG A 879 -15.66 -14.25 -2.14
N ASN A 880 -15.40 -15.48 -2.56
CA ASN A 880 -14.36 -15.78 -3.56
C ASN A 880 -14.66 -15.14 -4.92
N ARG A 881 -15.93 -15.16 -5.35
CA ARG A 881 -16.38 -14.44 -6.55
C ARG A 881 -16.17 -12.94 -6.43
N LEU A 882 -16.53 -12.36 -5.29
CA LEU A 882 -16.38 -10.94 -5.03
C LEU A 882 -14.90 -10.54 -5.08
N VAL A 883 -14.00 -11.27 -4.39
CA VAL A 883 -12.54 -11.05 -4.46
C VAL A 883 -12.04 -11.09 -5.91
N THR A 884 -12.47 -12.08 -6.69
CA THR A 884 -12.08 -12.22 -8.10
C THR A 884 -12.47 -10.99 -8.93
N VAL A 885 -13.71 -10.51 -8.77
CA VAL A 885 -14.21 -9.32 -9.46
C VAL A 885 -13.48 -8.07 -9.00
N MET A 886 -13.23 -7.93 -7.70
CA MET A 886 -12.53 -6.77 -7.12
C MET A 886 -11.08 -6.68 -7.62
N LYS A 887 -10.34 -7.79 -7.66
CA LYS A 887 -8.99 -7.85 -8.25
C LYS A 887 -8.99 -7.52 -9.73
N ALA A 888 -9.97 -8.02 -10.49
CA ALA A 888 -10.09 -7.72 -11.91
C ALA A 888 -10.38 -6.23 -12.19
N LEU A 889 -11.20 -5.59 -11.35
CA LEU A 889 -11.54 -4.17 -11.48
C LEU A 889 -10.43 -3.23 -11.02
N SER A 890 -9.69 -3.63 -9.99
CA SER A 890 -8.64 -2.82 -9.36
C SER A 890 -7.25 -3.09 -9.92
N HIS A 891 -7.06 -4.14 -10.72
CA HIS A 891 -5.74 -4.57 -11.22
C HIS A 891 -4.70 -4.88 -10.13
N GLN A 892 -5.14 -5.08 -8.89
CA GLN A 892 -4.28 -5.51 -7.79
C GLN A 892 -3.96 -7.00 -7.95
N LYS A 893 -2.70 -7.38 -7.75
CA LYS A 893 -2.31 -8.81 -7.81
C LYS A 893 -2.73 -9.57 -6.57
N ASP A 894 -2.76 -8.92 -5.42
CA ASP A 894 -3.19 -9.47 -4.14
C ASP A 894 -4.00 -8.44 -3.32
N GLU A 895 -4.40 -8.83 -2.11
CA GLU A 895 -5.21 -8.01 -1.19
C GLU A 895 -4.41 -7.60 0.05
N TYR A 896 -3.09 -7.81 0.05
CA TYR A 896 -2.26 -7.63 1.25
C TYR A 896 -1.78 -6.20 1.44
N ASN A 897 -1.34 -5.55 0.37
CA ASN A 897 -0.89 -4.17 0.44
C ASN A 897 -1.12 -3.48 -0.91
N PHE A 898 -1.90 -2.40 -0.94
CA PHE A 898 -2.21 -1.75 -2.20
C PHE A 898 -1.05 -0.95 -2.78
N LEU A 899 0.10 -0.77 -2.11
CA LEU A 899 1.26 -0.04 -2.63
C LEU A 899 2.31 -0.94 -3.31
N HIS A 900 2.35 -2.22 -2.96
CA HIS A 900 3.25 -3.19 -3.57
C HIS A 900 2.65 -4.58 -3.56
N ASP A 901 2.92 -5.35 -4.61
CA ASP A 901 2.62 -6.78 -4.61
C ASP A 901 3.70 -7.52 -3.81
N LYS A 902 3.40 -8.71 -3.27
CA LYS A 902 4.42 -9.63 -2.77
C LYS A 902 4.41 -10.95 -3.52
N ASP A 903 5.61 -11.43 -3.83
CA ASP A 903 5.81 -12.78 -4.36
C ASP A 903 6.07 -13.75 -3.20
N LEU A 904 5.11 -14.63 -2.94
CA LEU A 904 5.19 -15.63 -1.88
C LEU A 904 5.86 -16.87 -2.47
N GLY A 905 7.19 -16.93 -2.45
CA GLY A 905 7.88 -18.09 -3.03
C GLY A 905 9.41 -18.04 -3.09
N GLU A 906 10.05 -16.93 -2.71
CA GLU A 906 11.50 -16.79 -2.85
C GLU A 906 12.30 -17.83 -2.02
N TYR A 907 11.71 -18.34 -0.93
CA TYR A 907 12.28 -19.36 -0.05
C TYR A 907 12.04 -20.82 -0.51
N GLU A 908 11.16 -21.09 -1.49
CA GLU A 908 10.93 -22.48 -1.94
C GLU A 908 12.22 -23.13 -2.46
N ARG A 909 13.02 -22.38 -3.23
CA ARG A 909 14.31 -22.86 -3.74
C ARG A 909 15.27 -23.27 -2.62
N PHE A 910 15.27 -22.53 -1.51
CA PHE A 910 16.09 -22.86 -0.35
C PHE A 910 15.57 -24.14 0.34
N LEU A 911 14.26 -24.23 0.57
CA LEU A 911 13.62 -25.35 1.26
C LEU A 911 13.62 -26.67 0.46
N LEU A 912 13.78 -26.59 -0.86
CA LEU A 912 13.88 -27.77 -1.73
C LEU A 912 15.29 -28.39 -1.76
N LYS A 913 16.33 -27.71 -1.24
CA LYS A 913 17.69 -28.26 -1.18
C LYS A 913 17.71 -29.53 -0.32
N SER A 914 18.35 -30.59 -0.80
CA SER A 914 18.34 -31.88 -0.10
C SER A 914 19.01 -31.80 1.28
N GLU A 915 20.09 -31.03 1.43
CA GLU A 915 20.70 -30.78 2.73
C GLU A 915 19.76 -30.03 3.70
N VAL A 916 18.97 -29.08 3.20
CA VAL A 916 17.98 -28.35 3.99
C VAL A 916 16.84 -29.27 4.42
N LYS A 917 16.27 -30.07 3.52
CA LYS A 917 15.22 -31.05 3.86
C LYS A 917 15.68 -32.07 4.91
N ARG A 918 16.92 -32.56 4.78
CA ARG A 918 17.51 -33.48 5.77
C ARG A 918 17.66 -32.80 7.12
N ALA A 919 18.24 -31.60 7.15
CA ALA A 919 18.44 -30.84 8.39
C ALA A 919 17.12 -30.49 9.09
N LEU A 920 16.06 -30.20 8.34
CA LEU A 920 14.73 -29.90 8.88
C LEU A 920 13.93 -31.14 9.32
N HIS A 921 14.44 -32.34 9.08
CA HIS A 921 13.78 -33.61 9.41
C HIS A 921 12.43 -33.84 8.72
N VAL A 922 12.23 -33.25 7.54
CA VAL A 922 10.95 -33.31 6.78
C VAL A 922 10.84 -34.51 5.84
N GLY A 923 11.93 -35.25 5.66
CA GLY A 923 12.03 -36.36 4.71
C GLY A 923 11.66 -35.98 3.28
N ASP A 924 10.92 -36.85 2.58
CA ASP A 924 10.51 -36.62 1.19
C ASP A 924 9.26 -35.74 1.02
N ILE A 925 8.66 -35.27 2.11
CA ILE A 925 7.44 -34.46 2.08
C ILE A 925 7.69 -33.17 1.28
N LYS A 926 6.80 -32.92 0.31
CA LYS A 926 6.79 -31.68 -0.47
C LYS A 926 6.10 -30.59 0.33
N ILE A 927 6.78 -29.47 0.52
CA ILE A 927 6.17 -28.29 1.14
C ILE A 927 5.02 -27.77 0.28
N THR A 928 3.87 -27.50 0.92
CA THR A 928 2.72 -26.86 0.30
C THR A 928 2.45 -25.52 0.97
N LEU A 929 2.89 -24.42 0.37
CA LEU A 929 2.77 -23.09 0.97
C LEU A 929 1.33 -22.63 1.15
N VAL A 930 0.47 -22.98 0.20
CA VAL A 930 -0.98 -22.72 0.25
C VAL A 930 -1.70 -23.99 -0.17
N ASN A 931 -2.48 -24.57 0.73
CA ASN A 931 -3.26 -25.78 0.44
C ASN A 931 -4.76 -25.46 0.25
N TYR A 932 -5.18 -25.33 -1.01
CA TYR A 932 -6.57 -25.03 -1.38
C TYR A 932 -7.55 -26.15 -1.01
N THR A 933 -7.11 -27.42 -1.01
CA THR A 933 -7.94 -28.55 -0.59
C THR A 933 -8.42 -28.35 0.84
N VAL A 934 -7.52 -27.97 1.75
CA VAL A 934 -7.89 -27.72 3.15
C VAL A 934 -8.81 -26.51 3.28
N MET A 935 -8.58 -25.47 2.47
CA MET A 935 -9.48 -24.31 2.43
C MET A 935 -10.91 -24.69 2.01
N ASP A 936 -11.07 -25.62 1.07
CA ASP A 936 -12.37 -26.11 0.63
C ASP A 936 -13.03 -27.06 1.62
N GLU A 937 -12.27 -27.96 2.23
CA GLU A 937 -12.76 -28.86 3.29
C GLU A 937 -13.29 -28.07 4.50
N LEU A 938 -12.69 -26.91 4.82
CA LEU A 938 -13.14 -26.01 5.89
C LEU A 938 -14.30 -25.08 5.50
N ALA A 939 -14.82 -25.17 4.26
CA ALA A 939 -15.95 -24.35 3.81
C ALA A 939 -17.20 -24.43 4.71
N PRO A 940 -17.58 -25.57 5.32
CA PRO A 940 -18.69 -25.64 6.27
C PRO A 940 -18.50 -24.74 7.49
N SER A 941 -17.26 -24.52 7.93
CA SER A 941 -16.92 -23.62 9.04
C SER A 941 -16.54 -22.21 8.61
N PHE A 942 -16.73 -21.85 7.34
CA PHE A 942 -16.37 -20.52 6.83
C PHE A 942 -17.02 -19.36 7.60
N LEU A 943 -18.25 -19.49 8.10
CA LEU A 943 -18.95 -18.45 8.88
C LEU A 943 -18.72 -18.54 10.40
N PHE A 944 -17.75 -19.33 10.86
CA PHE A 944 -17.41 -19.39 12.27
C PHE A 944 -17.13 -17.98 12.84
N ASN A 945 -17.67 -17.70 14.02
CA ASN A 945 -17.60 -16.41 14.70
C ASN A 945 -16.99 -16.61 16.08
N SER A 946 -15.85 -15.98 16.32
CA SER A 946 -15.09 -16.16 17.55
C SER A 946 -15.37 -15.09 18.61
N ARG A 947 -16.24 -14.12 18.33
CA ARG A 947 -16.55 -13.02 19.25
C ARG A 947 -16.96 -13.46 20.67
N PRO A 948 -17.84 -14.46 20.87
CA PRO A 948 -18.18 -14.89 22.24
C PRO A 948 -16.96 -15.42 23.01
N MET A 949 -15.99 -16.00 22.30
CA MET A 949 -14.75 -16.50 22.90
C MET A 949 -13.82 -15.35 23.30
N ILE A 950 -13.60 -14.36 22.42
CA ILE A 950 -12.75 -13.22 22.80
C ILE A 950 -13.36 -12.42 23.95
N GLU A 951 -14.68 -12.23 23.97
CA GLU A 951 -15.40 -11.55 25.06
C GLU A 951 -15.17 -12.26 26.40
N THR A 952 -15.20 -13.59 26.41
CA THR A 952 -14.89 -14.39 27.61
C THR A 952 -13.42 -14.30 27.99
N LEU A 953 -12.51 -14.44 27.02
CA LEU A 953 -11.06 -14.43 27.27
C LEU A 953 -10.57 -13.07 27.78
N LEU A 954 -11.16 -11.96 27.32
CA LEU A 954 -10.85 -10.60 27.76
C LEU A 954 -11.14 -10.33 29.25
N ASN A 955 -11.93 -11.19 29.92
CA ASN A 955 -12.09 -11.11 31.37
C ASN A 955 -10.89 -11.69 32.14
N HIS A 956 -10.06 -12.49 31.47
CA HIS A 956 -9.00 -13.27 32.10
C HIS A 956 -7.59 -12.98 31.59
N TYR A 957 -7.45 -12.62 30.32
CA TYR A 957 -6.17 -12.51 29.61
C TYR A 957 -6.06 -11.20 28.85
N ASP A 958 -4.84 -10.73 28.63
CA ASP A 958 -4.58 -9.53 27.86
C ASP A 958 -4.64 -9.82 26.36
N VAL A 959 -5.20 -8.90 25.57
CA VAL A 959 -5.36 -9.04 24.12
C VAL A 959 -4.75 -7.84 23.41
N LEU A 960 -3.82 -8.12 22.50
CA LEU A 960 -3.26 -7.15 21.55
C LEU A 960 -3.87 -7.41 20.18
N ALA A 961 -4.76 -6.53 19.71
CA ALA A 961 -5.24 -6.55 18.33
C ALA A 961 -4.43 -5.53 17.51
N MET A 962 -3.64 -6.02 16.57
CA MET A 962 -2.79 -5.22 15.69
C MET A 962 -3.34 -5.29 14.25
N CYS A 963 -3.34 -4.18 13.53
CA CYS A 963 -3.72 -4.15 12.12
C CYS A 963 -2.76 -3.25 11.33
N GLY A 964 -2.45 -3.64 10.10
CA GLY A 964 -1.72 -2.79 9.17
C GLY A 964 -2.63 -1.81 8.45
N GLN A 965 -2.22 -0.54 8.40
CA GLN A 965 -2.99 0.57 7.81
C GLN A 965 -3.42 0.32 6.35
N LEU A 966 -2.60 -0.36 5.55
CA LEU A 966 -2.77 -0.54 4.11
C LEU A 966 -3.41 -1.89 3.72
N ASP A 967 -3.87 -2.65 4.71
CA ASP A 967 -4.53 -3.94 4.50
C ASP A 967 -5.90 -3.77 3.82
N LEU A 968 -6.07 -4.38 2.64
CA LEU A 968 -7.34 -4.39 1.92
C LEU A 968 -8.27 -5.52 2.36
N MET A 969 -7.71 -6.59 2.94
CA MET A 969 -8.46 -7.76 3.40
C MET A 969 -9.13 -7.48 4.74
N MET A 970 -8.37 -6.95 5.71
CA MET A 970 -8.83 -6.69 7.08
C MET A 970 -8.50 -5.24 7.49
N SER A 971 -9.23 -4.28 6.93
CA SER A 971 -9.03 -2.86 7.19
C SER A 971 -9.10 -2.51 8.67
N CYS A 972 -8.11 -1.72 9.13
CA CYS A 972 -8.05 -1.20 10.49
C CYS A 972 -9.33 -0.48 10.95
N ALA A 973 -9.90 0.38 10.09
CA ALA A 973 -11.09 1.14 10.43
C ALA A 973 -12.29 0.22 10.67
N VAL A 974 -12.47 -0.78 9.80
CA VAL A 974 -13.53 -1.79 9.93
C VAL A 974 -13.30 -2.67 11.16
N ALA A 975 -12.06 -3.12 11.40
CA ALA A 975 -11.73 -3.91 12.58
C ALA A 975 -12.03 -3.15 13.88
N ALA A 976 -11.68 -1.86 13.96
CA ALA A 976 -11.98 -1.01 15.11
C ALA A 976 -13.49 -0.82 15.34
N GLU A 977 -14.29 -0.63 14.28
CA GLU A 977 -15.76 -0.59 14.36
C GLU A 977 -16.32 -1.88 15.01
N HIS A 978 -15.72 -3.03 14.71
CA HIS A 978 -16.11 -4.33 15.25
C HIS A 978 -15.66 -4.53 16.71
N HIS A 979 -14.42 -4.20 17.06
CA HIS A 979 -13.88 -4.33 18.42
C HIS A 979 -14.71 -3.53 19.44
N ARG A 980 -15.26 -2.38 19.05
CA ARG A 980 -16.16 -1.56 19.89
C ARG A 980 -17.45 -2.26 20.29
N ARG A 981 -17.88 -3.26 19.51
CA ARG A 981 -19.09 -4.03 19.82
C ARG A 981 -18.83 -5.10 20.86
N TRP A 982 -17.58 -5.52 21.07
CA TRP A 982 -17.24 -6.56 22.05
C TRP A 982 -17.69 -6.14 23.47
N ARG A 983 -18.19 -7.11 24.24
CA ARG A 983 -18.73 -6.92 25.59
C ARG A 983 -18.01 -7.82 26.59
N TRP A 984 -17.38 -7.20 27.57
CA TRP A 984 -16.67 -7.84 28.68
C TRP A 984 -16.63 -6.88 29.88
N ASP A 985 -16.18 -7.34 31.05
CA ASP A 985 -16.30 -6.63 32.34
C ASP A 985 -15.73 -5.21 32.32
N ARG A 986 -14.64 -5.01 31.58
CA ARG A 986 -13.91 -3.72 31.47
C ARG A 986 -14.08 -3.05 30.10
N SER A 987 -15.09 -3.43 29.33
CA SER A 987 -15.36 -2.86 28.00
C SER A 987 -15.54 -1.35 28.00
N ALA A 988 -16.20 -0.81 29.03
CA ALA A 988 -16.38 0.63 29.19
C ALA A 988 -15.04 1.39 29.32
N GLU A 989 -14.04 0.79 29.94
CA GLU A 989 -12.71 1.40 30.06
C GLU A 989 -12.02 1.50 28.70
N PHE A 990 -12.11 0.45 27.86
CA PHE A 990 -11.58 0.50 26.50
C PHE A 990 -12.33 1.51 25.64
N LEU A 991 -13.66 1.53 25.69
CA LEU A 991 -14.46 2.47 24.89
C LEU A 991 -14.13 3.93 25.22
N ASN A 992 -13.92 4.23 26.50
CA ASN A 992 -13.58 5.57 27.01
C ASN A 992 -12.08 5.89 26.95
N ALA A 993 -11.21 4.92 26.61
CA ALA A 993 -9.77 5.15 26.55
C ALA A 993 -9.38 6.11 25.44
N THR A 994 -8.38 6.94 25.73
CA THR A 994 -7.73 7.82 24.75
C THR A 994 -6.84 7.02 23.81
N ARG A 995 -6.87 7.39 22.52
CA ARG A 995 -5.95 6.88 21.50
C ARG A 995 -4.71 7.76 21.47
N TYR A 996 -3.53 7.14 21.47
CA TYR A 996 -2.23 7.81 21.47
C TYR A 996 -1.44 7.46 20.20
N PRO A 997 -0.56 8.35 19.71
CA PRO A 997 0.37 7.99 18.66
C PRO A 997 1.38 6.96 19.20
N LEU A 998 1.68 5.96 18.38
CA LEU A 998 2.73 4.98 18.61
C LEU A 998 4.02 5.53 18.02
N LEU A 999 4.98 5.89 18.87
CA LEU A 999 6.28 6.40 18.43
C LEU A 999 7.35 5.31 18.51
N TYR A 1000 8.11 5.13 17.44
CA TYR A 1000 9.31 4.31 17.41
C TYR A 1000 10.48 5.18 16.96
N GLU A 1001 11.53 5.28 17.78
CA GLU A 1001 12.70 6.15 17.51
C GLU A 1001 12.32 7.61 17.19
N GLY A 1002 11.30 8.13 17.88
CA GLY A 1002 10.79 9.50 17.68
C GLY A 1002 9.89 9.69 16.46
N ARG A 1003 9.71 8.67 15.62
CA ARG A 1003 8.87 8.72 14.40
C ARG A 1003 7.51 8.09 14.65
N LEU A 1004 6.48 8.61 13.96
CA LEU A 1004 5.12 8.08 14.05
C LEU A 1004 5.03 6.72 13.34
N ALA A 1005 4.96 5.64 14.12
CA ALA A 1005 4.86 4.27 13.65
C ALA A 1005 3.42 3.73 13.60
N GLY A 1006 2.45 4.48 14.13
CA GLY A 1006 1.07 4.03 14.22
C GLY A 1006 0.29 4.72 15.33
N TYR A 1007 -0.76 4.07 15.80
CA TYR A 1007 -1.58 4.55 16.91
C TYR A 1007 -1.99 3.39 17.79
N HIS A 1008 -2.08 3.61 19.09
CA HIS A 1008 -2.56 2.61 20.04
C HIS A 1008 -3.67 3.15 20.94
N LYS A 1009 -4.58 2.28 21.34
CA LYS A 1009 -5.64 2.54 22.31
C LYS A 1009 -5.70 1.37 23.28
N SER A 1010 -5.54 1.65 24.57
CA SER A 1010 -5.48 0.62 25.61
C SER A 1010 -6.50 0.91 26.72
N GLY A 1011 -7.28 -0.09 27.11
CA GLY A 1011 -8.21 0.02 28.24
C GLY A 1011 -8.66 -1.35 28.73
N GLY A 1012 -8.74 -1.52 30.07
CA GLY A 1012 -8.90 -2.83 30.67
C GLY A 1012 -7.77 -3.79 30.28
N ARG A 1013 -8.12 -4.90 29.63
CA ARG A 1013 -7.18 -5.91 29.10
C ARG A 1013 -7.02 -5.87 27.58
N MET A 1014 -7.65 -4.90 26.91
CA MET A 1014 -7.62 -4.76 25.46
C MET A 1014 -6.63 -3.67 25.06
N THR A 1015 -5.75 -3.99 24.12
CA THR A 1015 -4.86 -3.05 23.42
C THR A 1015 -5.11 -3.18 21.92
N GLU A 1016 -5.54 -2.10 21.29
CA GLU A 1016 -5.69 -2.01 19.84
C GLU A 1016 -4.55 -1.17 19.26
N VAL A 1017 -3.92 -1.64 18.17
CA VAL A 1017 -2.83 -0.95 17.49
C VAL A 1017 -3.07 -0.93 15.99
N MET A 1018 -3.01 0.24 15.39
CA MET A 1018 -2.83 0.41 13.95
C MET A 1018 -1.35 0.68 13.67
N VAL A 1019 -0.76 -0.10 12.76
CA VAL A 1019 0.64 0.03 12.31
C VAL A 1019 0.64 0.79 10.99
N ARG A 1020 1.24 1.98 11.02
CA ARG A 1020 1.25 2.92 9.88
C ARG A 1020 2.11 2.37 8.74
N GLY A 1021 1.63 2.49 7.51
CA GLY A 1021 2.33 2.04 6.30
C GLY A 1021 2.43 0.51 6.11
N ALA A 1022 1.93 -0.29 7.06
CA ALA A 1022 1.96 -1.74 6.97
C ALA A 1022 0.69 -2.31 6.31
N GLY A 1023 0.81 -3.42 5.57
CA GLY A 1023 -0.31 -4.16 4.98
C GLY A 1023 -0.80 -5.30 5.86
N HIS A 1024 -1.29 -6.37 5.23
CA HIS A 1024 -1.84 -7.55 5.91
C HIS A 1024 -0.82 -8.30 6.78
N LEU A 1025 0.46 -8.30 6.36
CA LEU A 1025 1.57 -8.93 7.06
C LEU A 1025 2.37 -7.86 7.80
N ALA A 1026 1.78 -7.30 8.86
CA ALA A 1026 2.33 -6.10 9.50
C ALA A 1026 3.79 -6.24 10.00
N PRO A 1027 4.22 -7.38 10.59
CA PRO A 1027 5.62 -7.57 10.97
C PRO A 1027 6.58 -7.63 9.79
N MET A 1028 6.10 -7.93 8.58
CA MET A 1028 6.92 -7.93 7.38
C MET A 1028 7.12 -6.52 6.83
N ASP A 1029 6.06 -5.70 6.82
CA ASP A 1029 6.10 -4.35 6.25
C ASP A 1029 6.68 -3.32 7.24
N ALA A 1030 6.50 -3.52 8.55
CA ALA A 1030 7.02 -2.67 9.60
C ALA A 1030 7.72 -3.49 10.71
N PRO A 1031 8.84 -4.17 10.40
CA PRO A 1031 9.47 -5.15 11.30
C PRO A 1031 10.01 -4.56 12.60
N ALA A 1032 10.70 -3.41 12.55
CA ALA A 1032 11.27 -2.81 13.75
C ALA A 1032 10.20 -2.29 14.74
N PRO A 1033 9.20 -1.50 14.31
CA PRO A 1033 8.16 -1.03 15.23
C PRO A 1033 7.29 -2.15 15.80
N THR A 1034 6.94 -3.16 14.99
CA THR A 1034 6.11 -4.29 15.45
C THR A 1034 6.86 -5.16 16.45
N ARG A 1035 8.14 -5.48 16.22
CA ARG A 1035 8.99 -6.20 17.19
C ARG A 1035 9.07 -5.44 18.52
N TRP A 1036 9.36 -4.14 18.45
CA TRP A 1036 9.44 -3.30 19.65
C TRP A 1036 8.11 -3.30 20.41
N LEU A 1037 7.00 -3.05 19.73
CA LEU A 1037 5.65 -3.05 20.30
C LEU A 1037 5.36 -4.34 21.06
N VAL A 1038 5.58 -5.50 20.42
CA VAL A 1038 5.30 -6.80 21.03
C VAL A 1038 6.23 -7.05 22.21
N ALA A 1039 7.51 -6.72 22.11
CA ALA A 1039 8.46 -6.86 23.22
C ALA A 1039 8.10 -5.99 24.44
N GLN A 1040 7.56 -4.78 24.24
CA GLN A 1040 7.05 -3.97 25.36
C GLN A 1040 5.80 -4.59 25.97
N TRP A 1041 4.85 -4.96 25.12
CA TRP A 1041 3.53 -5.42 25.54
C TRP A 1041 3.57 -6.75 26.29
N THR A 1042 4.34 -7.74 25.82
CA THR A 1042 4.45 -9.06 26.48
C THR A 1042 5.17 -9.01 27.83
N ARG A 1043 5.96 -7.97 28.08
CA ARG A 1043 6.58 -7.69 29.39
C ARG A 1043 5.63 -7.01 30.37
N GLY A 1044 4.39 -6.73 29.97
CA GLY A 1044 3.41 -6.00 30.77
C GLY A 1044 3.75 -4.52 30.92
N LEU A 1045 4.63 -3.98 30.07
CA LEU A 1045 4.96 -2.56 30.08
C LEU A 1045 3.82 -1.78 29.43
N ARG A 1046 3.42 -0.67 30.06
CA ARG A 1046 2.46 0.24 29.46
C ARG A 1046 3.12 0.91 28.25
N LEU A 1047 2.41 0.89 27.12
CA LEU A 1047 2.87 1.61 25.94
C LEU A 1047 2.95 3.12 26.25
N PRO A 1048 3.97 3.83 25.73
CA PRO A 1048 4.13 5.25 25.95
C PRO A 1048 2.86 6.04 25.59
N GLN A 1049 2.50 6.97 26.47
CA GLN A 1049 1.40 7.92 26.28
C GLN A 1049 2.01 9.31 26.14
N PRO A 1050 2.56 9.65 24.95
CA PRO A 1050 3.17 10.95 24.74
C PRO A 1050 2.13 12.07 24.98
N PRO A 1051 2.57 13.27 25.37
CA PRO A 1051 1.66 14.40 25.55
C PRO A 1051 0.80 14.62 24.31
N THR A 1052 -0.51 14.69 24.50
CA THR A 1052 -1.48 15.00 23.45
C THR A 1052 -2.32 16.20 23.86
N THR A 1053 -2.87 16.93 22.89
CA THR A 1053 -3.83 18.00 23.20
C THR A 1053 -5.04 17.38 23.90
N PRO A 1054 -5.38 17.79 25.13
CA PRO A 1054 -6.49 17.19 25.85
C PRO A 1054 -7.81 17.31 25.08
N LEU A 1055 -8.63 16.26 25.09
CA LEU A 1055 -9.88 16.24 24.34
C LEU A 1055 -10.85 17.38 24.71
N TYR A 1056 -10.82 17.88 25.95
CA TYR A 1056 -11.63 19.02 26.36
C TYR A 1056 -11.17 20.33 25.69
N VAL A 1057 -9.84 20.52 25.52
CA VAL A 1057 -9.28 21.66 24.77
C VAL A 1057 -9.71 21.58 23.32
N ILE A 1058 -9.71 20.37 22.73
CA ILE A 1058 -10.22 20.15 21.38
C ILE A 1058 -11.71 20.46 21.31
N ARG A 1059 -12.52 20.10 22.32
CA ARG A 1059 -13.96 20.43 22.37
C ARG A 1059 -14.21 21.93 22.43
N GLU A 1060 -13.54 22.65 23.33
CA GLU A 1060 -13.61 24.12 23.41
C GLU A 1060 -13.13 24.77 22.11
N TYR A 1061 -12.09 24.20 21.50
CA TYR A 1061 -11.63 24.59 20.18
C TYR A 1061 -12.54 24.09 19.05
N VAL A 1062 -13.50 23.21 19.23
CA VAL A 1062 -14.49 22.90 18.18
C VAL A 1062 -15.69 23.81 18.34
N SER A 1063 -16.11 24.11 19.57
CA SER A 1063 -17.30 24.92 19.88
C SER A 1063 -17.11 26.42 19.65
N GLY A 1064 -15.87 26.91 19.59
CA GLY A 1064 -15.60 28.35 19.53
C GLY A 1064 -15.30 28.99 20.88
N GLU A 1065 -15.36 28.23 21.98
CA GLU A 1065 -15.06 28.72 23.33
C GLU A 1065 -13.57 29.05 23.53
N ARG A 1066 -12.70 28.47 22.70
CA ARG A 1066 -11.25 28.73 22.70
C ARG A 1066 -10.73 29.01 21.29
N ASP A 1067 -9.82 29.98 21.16
CA ASP A 1067 -9.22 30.40 19.87
C ASP A 1067 -7.86 29.75 19.56
N THR A 1068 -7.27 29.02 20.51
CA THR A 1068 -5.98 28.31 20.34
C THR A 1068 -6.08 26.84 20.74
N LEU A 1069 -5.33 25.97 20.05
CA LEU A 1069 -5.28 24.50 20.29
C LEU A 1069 -4.14 24.10 21.24
N LEU A 1070 -3.11 24.95 21.32
CA LEU A 1070 -1.94 24.84 22.18
C LEU A 1070 -1.68 26.23 22.75
#